data_AF-A0A428SW40-F1
#
_entry.id   AF-A0A428SW40-F1
#
_cell.length_a   1.000
_cell.length_b   1.000
_cell.length_c   1.000
_cell.angle_alpha   90.00
_cell.angle_beta   90.00
_cell.angle_gamma   90.00
#
_symmetry.space_group_name_H-M   'P 1'
#
loop_
_entity.id
_entity.type
_entity.pdbx_description
1 polymer ?
#
loop_
_entity_poly.entity_id
_entity_poly.type
_entity_poly.pdbx_seq_one_letter_code
_entity_poly.pdbx_strand_id
1 'polypeptide(L)'
;MARIGSQKVKTGCLTCKTRKIKCDETWPRCKRCTSTGRTCDGYRPPPAGSLSWDVLLRPQPRLLPSTDGREARSLSFFHRAVAPVISGPFDGSFWTHFVTQVAHAEPVARHAVVAISSLFENFDPGASGVATLDRFAIFHYNQAIKKLVEDPSPDMDLVLIVCILFICIDFLRGDRRTATKHVHHGVQLLNQAGNNSKLTAVFSQMSVFPLFFVQSGSEIPHLATHAFNNKPANPVFHSLVEAQHALDLLGIRTLRLIRVANPYRFGVDSGERPPQELLDQQFFLSRDMTAWGDAFARFQASRAVDSREDATSLALKIRHMIGRIWVAECLDKGEMGYDARKAEFEEVVRCARLAAEQNDSLKSDALPRPKFMFDLGFNPMLHFLIIKCRYFNLRVEALALLKKLSYARESLWDASLVYDISKRIIEVEHNVKLPTDKRWCWVIIMASIWEMMAFIFRALSTKDQQSKGIYLVFQIFILLAPIWVNAYAYMTLGRMVYYFLPWRSILGMPAATLAAIFVGLDIVSFIVQLIGGSMAGPGAPPQEQQRAIHIYMGGIGLQEFFIVLFVGLCIRFQAKMHKLKGPGGFKDFITSSWGMLITALYFSLAMISIRIIYRLIEFSGGMGKDNALVTHEVYFYLLEAVPMFLALLVFNFVHPGRIMTGPHSDMPGLFSLIKNKLSRNKGKELLDDRSDSDVELRQERQMPRAAGHYSDSPARA
;
A
#
# COMPACT_ATOMS: atom_id res chain seq x y z
N MET A 1 -29.92 64.38 38.51
CA MET A 1 -29.80 63.41 37.40
C MET A 1 -29.36 62.06 37.97
N ALA A 2 -30.28 61.10 38.06
CA ALA A 2 -29.95 59.74 38.49
C ALA A 2 -29.11 59.07 37.38
N ARG A 3 -27.89 58.63 37.71
CA ARG A 3 -27.04 57.88 36.77
C ARG A 3 -27.74 56.56 36.42
N ILE A 4 -28.02 56.38 35.14
CA ILE A 4 -28.53 55.14 34.55
C ILE A 4 -27.54 54.03 34.92
N GLY A 5 -27.95 53.13 35.82
CA GLY A 5 -27.13 52.01 36.26
C GLY A 5 -26.93 51.04 35.09
N SER A 6 -25.68 50.90 34.62
CA SER A 6 -25.34 49.88 33.64
C SER A 6 -25.65 48.48 34.20
N GLN A 7 -26.31 47.63 33.42
CA GLN A 7 -26.59 46.24 33.77
C GLN A 7 -25.33 45.56 34.32
N LYS A 8 -25.45 45.00 35.53
CA LYS A 8 -24.37 44.31 36.23
C LYS A 8 -24.05 43.02 35.49
N VAL A 9 -22.82 42.87 35.01
CA VAL A 9 -22.32 41.61 34.48
C VAL A 9 -21.90 40.70 35.63
N LYS A 10 -22.53 39.52 35.75
CA LYS A 10 -22.26 38.55 36.83
C LYS A 10 -20.88 37.89 36.68
N THR A 11 -20.30 37.94 35.48
CA THR A 11 -19.07 37.25 35.07
C THR A 11 -17.82 38.12 35.05
N GLY A 12 -17.89 39.41 35.40
CA GLY A 12 -16.73 40.32 35.39
C GLY A 12 -15.58 39.93 36.35
N CYS A 13 -14.36 40.42 36.05
CA CYS A 13 -13.16 40.11 36.83
C CYS A 13 -13.25 40.65 38.26
N LEU A 14 -12.52 40.02 39.18
CA LEU A 14 -12.52 40.36 40.60
C LEU A 14 -12.09 41.81 40.82
N THR A 15 -11.04 42.27 40.13
CA THR A 15 -10.56 43.67 40.25
C THR A 15 -11.60 44.69 39.79
N CYS A 16 -12.32 44.44 38.69
CA CYS A 16 -13.40 45.35 38.24
C CYS A 16 -14.63 45.29 39.15
N LYS A 17 -14.95 44.12 39.71
CA LYS A 17 -16.04 43.94 40.68
C LYS A 17 -15.75 44.68 41.99
N THR A 18 -14.54 44.57 42.53
CA THR A 18 -14.10 45.34 43.72
C THR A 18 -14.21 46.83 43.46
N ARG A 19 -13.85 47.27 42.25
CA ARG A 19 -13.96 48.67 41.81
C ARG A 19 -15.37 49.12 41.46
N LYS A 20 -16.37 48.23 41.51
CA LYS A 20 -17.78 48.49 41.14
C LYS A 20 -17.94 49.11 39.74
N ILE A 21 -17.09 48.71 38.79
CA ILE A 21 -17.16 49.11 37.39
C ILE A 21 -17.50 47.92 36.48
N LYS A 22 -18.18 48.18 35.35
CA LYS A 22 -18.46 47.14 34.36
C LYS A 22 -17.15 46.60 33.77
N CYS A 23 -16.95 45.29 33.84
CA CYS A 23 -15.82 44.59 33.23
C CYS A 23 -16.11 44.34 31.74
N ASP A 24 -15.07 44.38 30.91
CA ASP A 24 -15.14 44.03 29.49
C ASP A 24 -14.93 42.54 29.20
N GLU A 25 -14.68 41.73 30.24
CA GLU A 25 -14.66 40.26 30.22
C GLU A 25 -13.62 39.62 29.30
N THR A 26 -12.65 40.40 28.80
CA THR A 26 -11.52 39.89 28.04
C THR A 26 -10.59 39.05 28.91
N TRP A 27 -10.19 37.89 28.39
CA TRP A 27 -9.35 36.90 29.07
C TRP A 27 -7.96 36.87 28.42
N PRO A 28 -6.85 36.70 29.17
CA PRO A 28 -6.74 36.42 30.61
C PRO A 28 -6.79 37.66 31.51
N ARG A 29 -6.69 38.88 30.97
CA ARG A 29 -6.78 40.14 31.73
C ARG A 29 -7.70 41.13 31.05
N CYS A 30 -8.55 41.78 31.84
CA CYS A 30 -9.53 42.73 31.34
C CYS A 30 -8.85 44.00 30.78
N LYS A 31 -9.34 44.56 29.66
CA LYS A 31 -8.76 45.78 29.06
C LYS A 31 -8.82 46.95 30.02
N ARG A 32 -9.86 47.07 30.85
CA ARG A 32 -9.94 48.13 31.87
C ARG A 32 -8.90 48.02 32.99
N CYS A 33 -8.39 46.81 33.21
CA CYS A 33 -7.39 46.50 34.20
C CYS A 33 -6.01 46.86 33.63
N THR A 34 -5.73 46.37 32.42
CA THR A 34 -4.46 46.60 31.71
C THR A 34 -4.30 48.05 31.26
N SER A 35 -5.35 48.69 30.74
CA SER A 35 -5.31 50.09 30.31
C SER A 35 -5.12 51.09 31.45
N THR A 36 -5.34 50.66 32.70
CA THR A 36 -5.11 51.49 33.89
C THR A 36 -3.88 51.05 34.69
N GLY A 37 -3.03 50.21 34.08
CA GLY A 37 -1.76 49.75 34.66
C GLY A 37 -1.91 48.81 35.87
N ARG A 38 -3.11 48.26 36.11
CA ARG A 38 -3.41 47.43 37.28
C ARG A 38 -3.32 45.94 36.96
N THR A 39 -2.83 45.17 37.92
CA THR A 39 -2.90 43.70 37.88
C THR A 39 -4.37 43.27 37.91
N CYS A 40 -4.76 42.42 36.96
CA CYS A 40 -6.10 41.85 36.91
C CYS A 40 -6.09 40.54 37.69
N ASP A 41 -6.82 40.49 38.80
CA ASP A 41 -6.91 39.34 39.72
C ASP A 41 -7.75 38.19 39.15
N GLY A 42 -8.02 38.21 37.84
CA GLY A 42 -8.78 37.18 37.13
C GLY A 42 -10.27 37.18 37.44
N TYR A 43 -10.93 36.13 36.99
CA TYR A 43 -12.39 35.97 37.06
C TYR A 43 -12.76 34.95 38.13
N ARG A 44 -13.89 35.17 38.82
CA ARG A 44 -14.38 34.20 39.81
C ARG A 44 -14.84 32.95 39.05
N PRO A 45 -14.35 31.75 39.40
CA PRO A 45 -14.83 30.53 38.76
C PRO A 45 -16.34 30.36 39.02
N PRO A 46 -17.12 29.86 38.04
CA PRO A 46 -18.55 29.66 38.23
C PRO A 46 -18.82 28.63 39.36
N PRO A 47 -19.97 28.75 40.06
CA PRO A 47 -20.37 27.77 41.05
C PRO A 47 -20.50 26.38 40.42
N ALA A 48 -20.21 25.34 41.21
CA ALA A 48 -20.27 23.94 40.79
C ALA A 48 -21.64 23.63 40.16
N GLY A 49 -21.63 23.21 38.89
CA GLY A 49 -22.84 22.88 38.13
C GLY A 49 -23.11 23.75 36.89
N SER A 50 -22.30 24.76 36.59
CA SER A 50 -22.35 25.49 35.32
C SER A 50 -21.00 25.38 34.58
N LEU A 51 -21.02 24.78 33.39
CA LEU A 51 -19.83 24.40 32.61
C LEU A 51 -19.08 25.64 32.10
N SER A 52 -17.79 25.76 32.43
CA SER A 52 -16.86 26.73 31.82
C SER A 52 -15.88 26.02 30.89
N TRP A 53 -15.27 26.76 29.96
CA TRP A 53 -14.22 26.28 29.05
C TRP A 53 -13.02 25.63 29.78
N ASP A 54 -12.74 26.02 31.03
CA ASP A 54 -11.70 25.40 31.86
C ASP A 54 -12.11 24.00 32.36
N VAL A 55 -13.41 23.69 32.41
CA VAL A 55 -13.96 22.36 32.75
C VAL A 55 -13.91 21.43 31.53
N LEU A 56 -14.14 21.96 30.32
CA LEU A 56 -13.97 21.20 29.06
C LEU A 56 -12.51 20.86 28.77
N LEU A 57 -11.56 21.69 29.23
CA LEU A 57 -10.12 21.50 29.01
C LEU A 57 -9.40 20.79 30.17
N ARG A 58 -10.09 20.44 31.27
CA ARG A 58 -9.52 19.61 32.34
C ARG A 58 -9.70 18.12 32.01
N PRO A 59 -8.65 17.29 32.12
CA PRO A 59 -8.81 15.84 32.04
C PRO A 59 -9.53 15.35 33.30
N GLN A 60 -10.85 15.13 33.20
CA GLN A 60 -11.56 14.27 34.14
C GLN A 60 -11.81 12.94 33.46
N PRO A 61 -11.03 11.88 33.76
CA PRO A 61 -11.38 10.54 33.35
C PRO A 61 -12.60 10.10 34.15
N ARG A 62 -13.81 10.35 33.63
CA ARG A 62 -14.93 9.48 33.99
C ARG A 62 -14.65 8.17 33.27
N LEU A 63 -14.12 7.19 34.01
CA LEU A 63 -14.19 5.79 33.63
C LEU A 63 -15.67 5.43 33.53
N LEU A 64 -16.29 5.66 32.37
CA LEU A 64 -17.42 4.85 31.98
C LEU A 64 -16.86 3.44 31.85
N PRO A 65 -17.30 2.47 32.67
CA PRO A 65 -16.87 1.10 32.49
C PRO A 65 -17.36 0.70 31.09
N SER A 66 -16.43 0.53 30.16
CA SER A 66 -16.71 -0.23 28.95
C SER A 66 -16.99 -1.65 29.43
N THR A 67 -18.26 -2.06 29.44
CA THR A 67 -18.66 -3.42 29.84
C THR A 67 -18.10 -4.47 28.88
N ASP A 68 -17.71 -4.07 27.67
CA ASP A 68 -17.01 -4.89 26.69
C ASP A 68 -15.49 -4.62 26.71
N GLY A 69 -14.70 -5.67 27.02
CA GLY A 69 -13.24 -5.60 26.99
C GLY A 69 -12.67 -5.32 25.60
N ARG A 70 -13.42 -5.63 24.52
CA ARG A 70 -12.99 -5.37 23.13
C ARG A 70 -13.06 -3.90 22.76
N GLU A 71 -14.10 -3.19 23.21
CA GLU A 71 -14.23 -1.74 23.03
C GLU A 71 -13.11 -0.98 23.77
N ALA A 72 -12.85 -1.33 25.04
CA ALA A 72 -11.78 -0.74 25.84
C ALA A 72 -10.39 -0.94 25.19
N ARG A 73 -10.12 -2.15 24.67
CA ARG A 73 -8.90 -2.44 23.92
C ARG A 73 -8.78 -1.55 22.67
N SER A 74 -9.88 -1.40 21.92
CA SER A 74 -9.91 -0.62 20.69
C SER A 74 -9.65 0.87 20.93
N LEU A 75 -10.19 1.43 22.02
CA LEU A 75 -9.90 2.81 22.43
C LEU A 75 -8.44 2.99 22.87
N SER A 76 -7.89 2.02 23.61
CA SER A 76 -6.47 2.03 23.99
C SER A 76 -5.55 1.93 22.77
N PHE A 77 -5.90 1.07 21.81
CA PHE A 77 -5.18 0.96 20.54
C PHE A 77 -5.26 2.26 19.73
N PHE A 78 -6.41 2.94 19.72
CA PHE A 78 -6.55 4.23 19.07
C PHE A 78 -5.50 5.22 19.60
N HIS A 79 -5.49 5.41 20.92
CA HIS A 79 -4.63 6.38 21.58
C HIS A 79 -3.14 6.07 21.40
N ARG A 80 -2.75 4.80 21.48
CA ARG A 80 -1.33 4.38 21.44
C ARG A 80 -0.77 4.22 20.04
N ALA A 81 -1.59 3.81 19.07
CA ALA A 81 -1.10 3.39 17.76
C ALA A 81 -1.74 4.15 16.60
N VAL A 82 -3.05 4.38 16.64
CA VAL A 82 -3.77 4.97 15.50
C VAL A 82 -3.61 6.47 15.46
N ALA A 83 -3.95 7.17 16.54
CA ALA A 83 -3.95 8.63 16.62
C ALA A 83 -2.59 9.27 16.26
N PRO A 84 -1.44 8.76 16.74
CA PRO A 84 -0.13 9.28 16.34
C PRO A 84 0.17 9.12 14.84
N VAL A 85 -0.32 8.03 14.24
CA VAL A 85 -0.08 7.73 12.82
C VAL A 85 -0.96 8.59 11.91
N ILE A 86 -2.26 8.68 12.20
CA ILE A 86 -3.20 9.43 11.35
C ILE A 86 -3.01 10.95 11.45
N SER A 87 -2.35 11.42 12.51
CA SER A 87 -1.93 12.82 12.65
C SER A 87 -0.91 13.26 11.60
N GLY A 88 -0.19 12.31 10.99
CA GLY A 88 0.91 12.64 10.10
C GLY A 88 2.03 13.41 10.82
N PRO A 89 2.90 14.12 10.07
CA PRO A 89 4.04 14.82 10.64
C PRO A 89 3.70 16.19 11.25
N PHE A 90 2.42 16.59 11.29
CA PHE A 90 1.96 17.90 11.75
C PHE A 90 1.01 17.77 12.94
N ASP A 91 0.52 18.90 13.48
CA ASP A 91 -0.21 19.04 14.75
C ASP A 91 -1.03 17.80 15.17
N GLY A 92 -0.40 16.93 15.95
CA GLY A 92 -1.04 15.70 16.40
C GLY A 92 -2.12 15.92 17.43
N SER A 93 -2.23 17.12 18.00
CA SER A 93 -3.14 17.39 19.11
C SER A 93 -4.61 17.16 18.76
N PHE A 94 -4.99 17.33 17.49
CA PHE A 94 -6.36 17.02 17.03
C PHE A 94 -6.70 15.54 17.26
N TRP A 95 -5.93 14.61 16.71
CA TRP A 95 -6.24 13.18 16.83
C TRP A 95 -5.80 12.60 18.18
N THR A 96 -4.64 13.00 18.71
CA THR A 96 -4.08 12.43 19.94
C THR A 96 -4.79 12.92 21.19
N HIS A 97 -5.13 14.22 21.26
CA HIS A 97 -5.74 14.82 22.45
C HIS A 97 -7.23 15.10 22.26
N PHE A 98 -7.61 15.87 21.24
CA PHE A 98 -8.98 16.36 21.09
C PHE A 98 -9.98 15.25 20.74
N VAL A 99 -9.73 14.46 19.68
CA VAL A 99 -10.60 13.33 19.30
C VAL A 99 -10.68 12.30 20.44
N THR A 100 -9.57 12.04 21.13
CA THR A 100 -9.56 11.17 22.30
C THR A 100 -10.48 11.70 23.41
N GLN A 101 -10.39 12.99 23.75
CA GLN A 101 -11.25 13.63 24.74
C GLN A 101 -12.73 13.56 24.34
N VAL A 102 -13.05 13.87 23.09
CA VAL A 102 -14.41 13.82 22.56
C VAL A 102 -14.96 12.38 22.56
N ALA A 103 -14.15 11.38 22.21
CA ALA A 103 -14.55 9.97 22.29
C ALA A 103 -14.77 9.47 23.73
N HIS A 104 -14.10 10.07 24.71
CA HIS A 104 -14.37 9.81 26.12
C HIS A 104 -15.69 10.46 26.57
N ALA A 105 -15.95 11.70 26.18
CA ALA A 105 -17.14 12.45 26.58
C ALA A 105 -18.41 11.99 25.85
N GLU A 106 -18.33 11.79 24.54
CA GLU A 106 -19.48 11.63 23.65
C GLU A 106 -19.61 10.19 23.12
N PRO A 107 -20.74 9.50 23.38
CA PRO A 107 -20.95 8.13 22.92
C PRO A 107 -20.87 7.96 21.39
N VAL A 108 -21.35 8.96 20.63
CA VAL A 108 -21.33 8.92 19.16
C VAL A 108 -19.89 8.86 18.64
N ALA A 109 -19.03 9.75 19.12
CA ALA A 109 -17.62 9.79 18.77
C ALA A 109 -16.87 8.53 19.23
N ARG A 110 -17.23 7.99 20.41
CA ARG A 110 -16.66 6.73 20.91
C ARG A 110 -16.87 5.57 19.95
N HIS A 111 -18.10 5.37 19.49
CA HIS A 111 -18.41 4.30 18.54
C HIS A 111 -17.63 4.48 17.23
N ALA A 112 -17.55 5.72 16.71
CA ALA A 112 -16.77 5.99 15.50
C ALA A 112 -15.26 5.71 15.70
N VAL A 113 -14.67 6.10 16.83
CA VAL A 113 -13.26 5.81 17.14
C VAL A 113 -12.99 4.31 17.27
N VAL A 114 -13.89 3.55 17.91
CA VAL A 114 -13.77 2.08 18.00
C VAL A 114 -13.80 1.44 16.60
N ALA A 115 -14.68 1.92 15.71
CA ALA A 115 -14.73 1.46 14.33
C ALA A 115 -13.42 1.76 13.57
N ILE A 116 -12.87 2.97 13.73
CA ILE A 116 -11.57 3.35 13.16
C ILE A 116 -10.48 2.39 13.66
N SER A 117 -10.38 2.15 14.97
CA SER A 117 -9.38 1.25 15.53
C SER A 117 -9.45 -0.16 14.97
N SER A 118 -10.66 -0.73 14.90
CA SER A 118 -10.85 -2.08 14.37
C SER A 118 -10.45 -2.16 12.88
N LEU A 119 -10.87 -1.19 12.08
CA LEU A 119 -10.50 -1.11 10.67
C LEU A 119 -9.01 -0.92 10.47
N PHE A 120 -8.37 -0.10 11.31
CA PHE A 120 -6.94 0.18 11.23
C PHE A 120 -6.10 -1.03 11.62
N GLU A 121 -6.50 -1.76 12.66
CA GLU A 121 -5.81 -2.97 13.11
C GLU A 121 -5.93 -4.10 12.08
N ASN A 122 -7.11 -4.23 11.48
CA ASN A 122 -7.39 -5.19 10.42
C ASN A 122 -6.99 -4.69 9.03
N PHE A 123 -6.35 -3.51 8.91
CA PHE A 123 -6.00 -2.92 7.64
C PHE A 123 -4.92 -3.76 6.94
N ASP A 124 -5.36 -4.50 5.92
CA ASP A 124 -4.50 -5.23 5.01
C ASP A 124 -4.53 -4.60 3.61
N PRO A 125 -3.48 -3.86 3.21
CA PRO A 125 -3.41 -3.27 1.88
C PRO A 125 -3.32 -4.30 0.74
N GLY A 126 -3.10 -5.59 1.05
CA GLY A 126 -3.10 -6.67 0.05
C GLY A 126 -4.46 -7.30 -0.24
N ALA A 127 -5.48 -7.03 0.57
CA ALA A 127 -6.83 -7.57 0.37
C ALA A 127 -7.58 -6.75 -0.69
N SER A 128 -7.43 -7.16 -1.95
CA SER A 128 -8.12 -6.53 -3.08
C SER A 128 -9.63 -6.73 -2.98
N GLY A 129 -10.38 -5.64 -2.80
CA GLY A 129 -11.79 -5.55 -3.24
C GLY A 129 -12.87 -5.96 -2.24
N VAL A 130 -12.55 -6.46 -1.05
CA VAL A 130 -13.52 -6.59 0.04
C VAL A 130 -12.74 -6.23 1.30
N ALA A 131 -12.94 -5.01 1.82
CA ALA A 131 -12.65 -4.76 3.22
C ALA A 131 -13.32 -5.92 3.96
N THR A 132 -12.52 -6.79 4.58
CA THR A 132 -12.99 -7.90 5.40
C THR A 132 -14.18 -7.35 6.15
N LEU A 133 -15.36 -7.97 5.98
CA LEU A 133 -16.63 -7.46 6.48
C LEU A 133 -16.52 -7.40 8.01
N ASP A 134 -15.90 -6.33 8.50
CA ASP A 134 -15.50 -6.16 9.88
C ASP A 134 -16.80 -5.80 10.57
N ARG A 135 -17.53 -6.86 10.90
CA ARG A 135 -18.87 -6.79 11.47
C ARG A 135 -18.84 -5.98 12.75
N PHE A 136 -17.71 -5.98 13.46
CA PHE A 136 -17.49 -5.15 14.64
C PHE A 136 -17.38 -3.67 14.26
N ALA A 137 -16.52 -3.32 13.29
CA ALA A 137 -16.43 -1.93 12.81
C ALA A 137 -17.75 -1.41 12.23
N ILE A 138 -18.47 -2.21 11.42
CA ILE A 138 -19.76 -1.83 10.83
C ILE A 138 -20.83 -1.66 11.91
N PHE A 139 -20.85 -2.55 12.91
CA PHE A 139 -21.75 -2.41 14.05
C PHE A 139 -21.54 -1.06 14.75
N HIS A 140 -20.30 -0.73 15.10
CA HIS A 140 -19.97 0.53 15.75
C HIS A 140 -20.25 1.75 14.85
N TYR A 141 -19.97 1.67 13.55
CA TYR A 141 -20.32 2.72 12.59
C TYR A 141 -21.84 2.99 12.56
N ASN A 142 -22.66 1.94 12.46
CA ASN A 142 -24.12 2.07 12.46
C ASN A 142 -24.66 2.56 13.82
N GLN A 143 -24.05 2.15 14.93
CA GLN A 143 -24.43 2.63 16.26
C GLN A 143 -24.12 4.12 16.44
N ALA A 144 -23.02 4.62 15.88
CA ALA A 144 -22.72 6.05 15.85
C ALA A 144 -23.78 6.82 15.06
N ILE A 145 -24.16 6.34 13.86
CA ILE A 145 -25.22 6.95 13.05
C ILE A 145 -26.55 6.97 13.82
N LYS A 146 -26.95 5.84 14.39
CA LYS A 146 -28.20 5.72 15.15
C LYS A 146 -28.27 6.74 16.29
N LYS A 147 -27.21 6.82 17.10
CA LYS A 147 -27.15 7.76 18.22
C LYS A 147 -27.15 9.22 17.80
N LEU A 148 -26.51 9.55 16.68
CA LEU A 148 -26.52 10.92 16.15
C LEU A 148 -27.90 11.33 15.64
N VAL A 149 -28.65 10.39 15.03
CA VAL A 149 -30.00 10.63 14.50
C VAL A 149 -31.05 10.68 15.62
N GLU A 150 -30.84 9.95 16.71
CA GLU A 150 -31.72 9.96 17.89
C GLU A 150 -31.60 11.23 18.73
N ASP A 151 -30.52 12.02 18.55
CA ASP A 151 -30.34 13.30 19.23
C ASP A 151 -31.19 14.39 18.53
N PRO A 152 -32.18 14.99 19.22
CA PRO A 152 -33.06 15.99 18.62
C PRO A 152 -32.38 17.36 18.37
N SER A 153 -31.22 17.63 18.97
CA SER A 153 -30.51 18.91 18.81
C SER A 153 -29.00 18.73 18.98
N PRO A 154 -28.33 18.02 18.04
CA PRO A 154 -26.91 17.74 18.16
C PRO A 154 -26.08 19.01 18.03
N ASP A 155 -25.06 19.14 18.86
CA ASP A 155 -24.10 20.26 18.77
C ASP A 155 -23.38 20.24 17.41
N MET A 156 -23.30 21.41 16.76
CA MET A 156 -22.74 21.51 15.40
C MET A 156 -21.26 21.13 15.34
N ASP A 157 -20.47 21.47 16.38
CA ASP A 157 -19.06 21.06 16.44
C ASP A 157 -18.95 19.54 16.62
N LEU A 158 -19.82 18.91 17.40
CA LEU A 158 -19.89 17.44 17.53
C LEU A 158 -20.25 16.77 16.19
N VAL A 159 -21.25 17.28 15.46
CA VAL A 159 -21.64 16.76 14.13
C VAL A 159 -20.46 16.84 13.15
N LEU A 160 -19.75 17.97 13.13
CA LEU A 160 -18.58 18.18 12.28
C LEU A 160 -17.43 17.22 12.64
N ILE A 161 -17.19 16.98 13.93
CA ILE A 161 -16.17 16.00 14.37
C ILE A 161 -16.57 14.59 13.95
N VAL A 162 -17.82 14.19 14.17
CA VAL A 162 -18.30 12.86 13.79
C VAL A 162 -18.24 12.67 12.27
N CYS A 163 -18.52 13.72 11.49
CA CYS A 163 -18.34 13.71 10.04
C CYS A 163 -16.87 13.43 9.64
N ILE A 164 -15.90 14.08 10.30
CA ILE A 164 -14.47 13.79 10.12
C ILE A 164 -14.14 12.31 10.42
N LEU A 165 -14.67 11.78 11.52
CA LEU A 165 -14.46 10.38 11.89
C LEU A 165 -15.06 9.41 10.87
N PHE A 166 -16.25 9.71 10.33
CA PHE A 166 -16.88 8.93 9.26
C PHE A 166 -16.08 8.97 7.95
N ILE A 167 -15.54 10.12 7.58
CA ILE A 167 -14.64 10.24 6.42
C ILE A 167 -13.42 9.32 6.60
N CYS A 168 -12.82 9.29 7.80
CA CYS A 168 -11.69 8.40 8.10
C CYS A 168 -12.07 6.91 7.99
N ILE A 169 -13.24 6.53 8.51
CA ILE A 169 -13.78 5.17 8.36
C ILE A 169 -13.95 4.80 6.88
N ASP A 170 -14.53 5.70 6.08
CA ASP A 170 -14.78 5.42 4.66
C ASP A 170 -13.49 5.42 3.82
N PHE A 171 -12.47 6.19 4.21
CA PHE A 171 -11.12 6.11 3.66
C PHE A 171 -10.46 4.74 3.93
N LEU A 172 -10.53 4.27 5.17
CA LEU A 172 -10.02 2.95 5.56
C LEU A 172 -10.75 1.82 4.81
N ARG A 173 -12.06 1.95 4.63
CA ARG A 173 -12.88 1.00 3.85
C ARG A 173 -12.67 1.10 2.34
N GLY A 174 -12.16 2.22 1.85
CA GLY A 174 -12.00 2.49 0.42
C GLY A 174 -13.30 2.87 -0.29
N ASP A 175 -14.34 3.26 0.44
CA ASP A 175 -15.64 3.65 -0.13
C ASP A 175 -15.62 5.12 -0.58
N ARG A 176 -15.26 5.31 -1.85
CA ARG A 176 -15.15 6.63 -2.48
C ARG A 176 -16.45 7.40 -2.51
N ARG A 177 -17.58 6.71 -2.69
CA ARG A 177 -18.89 7.36 -2.86
C ARG A 177 -19.36 7.93 -1.54
N THR A 178 -19.31 7.13 -0.49
CA THR A 178 -19.76 7.55 0.85
C THR A 178 -18.83 8.61 1.43
N ALA A 179 -17.50 8.46 1.27
CA ALA A 179 -16.54 9.48 1.68
C ALA A 179 -16.79 10.84 1.00
N THR A 180 -17.05 10.85 -0.31
CA THR A 180 -17.34 12.09 -1.06
C THR A 180 -18.61 12.77 -0.56
N LYS A 181 -19.66 11.98 -0.25
CA LYS A 181 -20.91 12.51 0.32
C LYS A 181 -20.70 13.14 1.70
N HIS A 182 -19.97 12.47 2.59
CA HIS A 182 -19.67 13.01 3.92
C HIS A 182 -18.89 14.32 3.84
N VAL A 183 -17.87 14.40 2.97
CA VAL A 183 -17.14 15.67 2.79
C VAL A 183 -18.05 16.77 2.25
N HIS A 184 -18.92 16.48 1.27
CA HIS A 184 -19.84 17.47 0.71
C HIS A 184 -20.79 18.03 1.78
N HIS A 185 -21.44 17.17 2.56
CA HIS A 185 -22.32 17.60 3.65
C HIS A 185 -21.56 18.31 4.77
N GLY A 186 -20.36 17.84 5.12
CA GLY A 186 -19.51 18.50 6.11
C GLY A 186 -19.12 19.92 5.70
N VAL A 187 -18.80 20.16 4.42
CA VAL A 187 -18.53 21.50 3.88
C VAL A 187 -19.78 22.39 3.93
N GLN A 188 -20.96 21.84 3.59
CA GLN A 188 -22.23 22.59 3.69
C GLN A 188 -22.52 23.02 5.13
N LEU A 189 -22.37 22.11 6.10
CA LEU A 189 -22.58 22.38 7.52
C LEU A 189 -21.57 23.42 8.04
N LEU A 190 -20.31 23.32 7.64
CA LEU A 190 -19.27 24.26 8.03
C LEU A 190 -19.54 25.68 7.50
N ASN A 191 -20.04 25.79 6.27
CA ASN A 191 -20.45 27.08 5.71
C ASN A 191 -21.62 27.72 6.48
N GLN A 192 -22.55 26.90 6.96
CA GLN A 192 -23.69 27.36 7.76
C GLN A 192 -23.28 27.75 9.18
N ALA A 193 -22.31 27.04 9.77
CA ALA A 193 -21.80 27.31 11.12
C ALA A 193 -20.92 28.57 11.24
N GLY A 194 -20.36 29.06 10.13
CA GLY A 194 -19.55 30.28 10.09
C GLY A 194 -18.10 30.11 10.57
N ASN A 195 -17.35 31.22 10.57
CA ASN A 195 -15.87 31.27 10.64
C ASN A 195 -15.25 31.02 12.04
N ASN A 196 -15.98 30.43 13.00
CA ASN A 196 -15.59 30.35 14.42
C ASN A 196 -15.07 28.97 14.89
N SER A 197 -15.05 27.95 14.03
CA SER A 197 -14.65 26.60 14.46
C SER A 197 -13.17 26.31 14.22
N LYS A 198 -12.47 25.80 15.24
CA LYS A 198 -11.10 25.25 15.15
C LYS A 198 -10.98 24.11 14.14
N LEU A 199 -12.12 23.54 13.71
CA LEU A 199 -12.22 22.45 12.75
C LEU A 199 -12.09 22.91 11.29
N THR A 200 -12.10 24.22 11.02
CA THR A 200 -12.02 24.78 9.66
C THR A 200 -10.74 24.32 8.94
N ALA A 201 -9.61 24.25 9.64
CA ALA A 201 -8.34 23.81 9.05
C ALA A 201 -8.37 22.34 8.61
N VAL A 202 -8.89 21.48 9.49
CA VAL A 202 -9.02 20.03 9.26
C VAL A 202 -10.02 19.74 8.13
N PHE A 203 -11.15 20.46 8.09
CA PHE A 203 -12.10 20.35 6.98
C PHE A 203 -11.57 20.90 5.66
N SER A 204 -10.78 21.96 5.69
CA SER A 204 -10.13 22.50 4.48
C SER A 204 -9.23 21.44 3.84
N GLN A 205 -8.44 20.74 4.65
CA GLN A 205 -7.60 19.62 4.19
C GLN A 205 -8.43 18.52 3.53
N MET A 206 -9.54 18.12 4.14
CA MET A 206 -10.44 17.10 3.59
C MET A 206 -11.21 17.58 2.35
N SER A 207 -11.46 18.88 2.21
CA SER A 207 -12.20 19.45 1.08
C SER A 207 -11.45 19.34 -0.25
N VAL A 208 -10.14 19.10 -0.19
CA VAL A 208 -9.30 18.79 -1.37
C VAL A 208 -9.71 17.44 -1.98
N PHE A 209 -10.10 16.47 -1.14
CA PHE A 209 -10.33 15.08 -1.55
C PHE A 209 -11.43 14.92 -2.62
N PRO A 210 -12.65 15.46 -2.47
CA PRO A 210 -13.69 15.37 -3.51
C PRO A 210 -13.19 15.90 -4.86
N LEU A 211 -12.35 16.93 -4.88
CA LEU A 211 -11.88 17.53 -6.12
C LEU A 211 -10.98 16.60 -6.95
N PHE A 212 -10.47 15.51 -6.39
CA PHE A 212 -9.75 14.47 -7.15
C PHE A 212 -10.69 13.38 -7.71
N PHE A 213 -11.79 13.06 -7.02
CA PHE A 213 -12.61 11.88 -7.30
C PHE A 213 -14.07 12.17 -7.69
N VAL A 214 -14.49 13.43 -7.69
CA VAL A 214 -15.82 13.86 -8.13
C VAL A 214 -16.02 13.59 -9.62
N GLN A 215 -17.18 13.01 -9.95
CA GLN A 215 -17.62 12.74 -11.32
C GLN A 215 -18.04 14.05 -12.02
N SER A 216 -17.81 14.12 -13.33
CA SER A 216 -18.24 15.25 -14.15
C SER A 216 -19.76 15.51 -14.00
N GLY A 217 -20.14 16.76 -13.76
CA GLY A 217 -21.55 17.17 -13.59
C GLY A 217 -22.09 17.17 -12.15
N SER A 218 -21.30 16.75 -11.16
CA SER A 218 -21.69 16.88 -9.74
C SER A 218 -21.31 18.25 -9.17
N GLU A 219 -22.11 18.78 -8.24
CA GLU A 219 -21.78 20.03 -7.54
C GLU A 219 -20.45 19.92 -6.79
N ILE A 220 -19.55 20.86 -7.08
CA ILE A 220 -18.26 20.95 -6.42
C ILE A 220 -18.48 21.60 -5.05
N PRO A 221 -18.15 20.92 -3.93
CA PRO A 221 -18.29 21.52 -2.60
C PRO A 221 -17.55 22.86 -2.53
N HIS A 222 -18.29 23.93 -2.20
CA HIS A 222 -17.72 25.26 -2.08
C HIS A 222 -17.47 25.64 -0.63
N LEU A 223 -16.23 25.57 -0.14
CA LEU A 223 -15.91 26.15 1.17
C LEU A 223 -15.98 27.69 1.10
N ALA A 224 -17.02 28.27 1.71
CA ALA A 224 -17.32 29.70 1.74
C ALA A 224 -16.52 30.40 2.86
N THR A 225 -15.19 30.32 2.82
CA THR A 225 -14.37 30.98 3.84
C THR A 225 -14.21 32.46 3.49
N HIS A 226 -14.74 33.37 4.31
CA HIS A 226 -14.51 34.83 4.18
C HIS A 226 -13.01 35.21 4.29
N ALA A 227 -12.14 34.28 4.71
CA ALA A 227 -10.69 34.45 4.74
C ALA A 227 -10.03 34.57 3.36
N PHE A 228 -10.70 34.12 2.29
CA PHE A 228 -10.16 34.16 0.93
C PHE A 228 -10.12 35.55 0.29
N ASN A 229 -10.88 36.51 0.82
CA ASN A 229 -11.07 37.80 0.15
C ASN A 229 -10.18 38.95 0.66
N ASN A 230 -9.38 38.80 1.73
CA ASN A 230 -8.68 39.94 2.35
C ASN A 230 -7.43 39.62 3.20
N LYS A 231 -6.47 38.80 2.72
CA LYS A 231 -5.15 38.66 3.39
C LYS A 231 -3.96 38.82 2.44
N PRO A 232 -2.86 39.42 2.91
CA PRO A 232 -1.90 40.15 2.08
C PRO A 232 -1.13 39.25 1.11
N ALA A 233 -0.72 39.84 -0.01
CA ALA A 233 0.08 39.24 -1.09
C ALA A 233 1.48 38.73 -0.66
N ASN A 234 1.78 38.67 0.65
CA ASN A 234 3.07 38.27 1.19
C ASN A 234 2.91 37.63 2.58
N PRO A 235 2.62 36.32 2.67
CA PRO A 235 2.47 35.64 3.95
C PRO A 235 3.80 35.55 4.73
N VAL A 236 3.70 35.35 6.04
CA VAL A 236 4.84 35.07 6.93
C VAL A 236 4.48 33.82 7.72
N PHE A 237 5.40 32.86 7.79
CA PHE A 237 5.21 31.61 8.51
C PHE A 237 6.13 31.54 9.72
N HIS A 238 5.58 31.12 10.85
CA HIS A 238 6.33 30.85 12.08
C HIS A 238 6.43 29.35 12.37
N SER A 239 5.63 28.53 11.69
CA SER A 239 5.66 27.08 11.80
C SER A 239 5.37 26.39 10.48
N LEU A 240 5.78 25.11 10.38
CA LEU A 240 5.45 24.26 9.24
C LEU A 240 3.93 24.01 9.12
N VAL A 241 3.20 24.03 10.24
CA VAL A 241 1.72 23.85 10.27
C VAL A 241 1.02 25.04 9.60
N GLU A 242 1.47 26.26 9.87
CA GLU A 242 0.94 27.46 9.21
C GLU A 242 1.22 27.45 7.70
N ALA A 243 2.44 27.07 7.30
CA ALA A 243 2.81 26.95 5.90
C ALA A 243 1.96 25.90 5.17
N GLN A 244 1.75 24.74 5.80
CA GLN A 244 0.88 23.68 5.29
C GLN A 244 -0.55 24.18 5.12
N HIS A 245 -1.14 24.76 6.16
CA HIS A 245 -2.53 25.22 6.10
C HIS A 245 -2.73 26.25 4.99
N ALA A 246 -1.80 27.19 4.83
CA ALA A 246 -1.83 28.15 3.74
C ALA A 246 -1.72 27.48 2.35
N LEU A 247 -0.89 26.43 2.22
CA LEU A 247 -0.74 25.68 0.98
C LEU A 247 -1.98 24.85 0.65
N ASP A 248 -2.61 24.23 1.65
CA ASP A 248 -3.81 23.41 1.46
C ASP A 248 -4.97 24.28 0.92
N LEU A 249 -5.11 25.51 1.41
CA LEU A 249 -6.08 26.49 0.89
C LEU A 249 -5.81 26.86 -0.57
N LEU A 250 -4.54 27.03 -0.97
CA LEU A 250 -4.15 27.24 -2.36
C LEU A 250 -4.41 25.98 -3.22
N GLY A 251 -4.22 24.79 -2.66
CA GLY A 251 -4.53 23.51 -3.30
C GLY A 251 -6.02 23.37 -3.64
N ILE A 252 -6.91 23.75 -2.72
CA ILE A 252 -8.37 23.78 -2.97
C ILE A 252 -8.70 24.71 -4.15
N ARG A 253 -8.15 25.93 -4.15
CA ARG A 253 -8.36 26.91 -5.24
C ARG A 253 -7.84 26.39 -6.58
N THR A 254 -6.66 25.76 -6.57
CA THR A 254 -6.04 25.15 -7.76
C THR A 254 -6.94 24.08 -8.35
N LEU A 255 -7.32 23.10 -7.55
CA LEU A 255 -8.18 22.00 -8.01
C LEU A 255 -9.55 22.48 -8.49
N ARG A 256 -10.13 23.49 -7.83
CA ARG A 256 -11.37 24.09 -8.30
C ARG A 256 -11.21 24.75 -9.66
N LEU A 257 -10.19 25.58 -9.85
CA LEU A 257 -9.92 26.22 -11.14
C LEU A 257 -9.81 25.18 -12.25
N ILE A 258 -9.07 24.09 -12.03
CA ILE A 258 -8.94 22.99 -12.99
C ILE A 258 -10.29 22.37 -13.31
N ARG A 259 -11.11 22.08 -12.28
CA ARG A 259 -12.42 21.46 -12.48
C ARG A 259 -13.39 22.36 -13.23
N VAL A 260 -13.39 23.65 -12.96
CA VAL A 260 -14.21 24.65 -13.67
C VAL A 260 -13.68 24.89 -15.10
N ALA A 261 -12.37 24.75 -15.33
CA ALA A 261 -11.77 24.86 -16.66
C ALA A 261 -11.97 23.61 -17.54
N ASN A 262 -12.33 22.45 -16.98
CA ASN A 262 -12.47 21.20 -17.72
C ASN A 262 -13.42 21.26 -18.94
N PRO A 263 -14.63 21.86 -18.87
CA PRO A 263 -15.52 21.99 -20.03
C PRO A 263 -14.85 22.69 -21.22
N TYR A 264 -14.12 23.78 -20.94
CA TYR A 264 -13.31 24.48 -21.94
C TYR A 264 -12.15 23.63 -22.46
N ARG A 265 -11.37 22.99 -21.57
CA ARG A 265 -10.20 22.19 -21.96
C ARG A 265 -10.57 20.98 -22.83
N PHE A 266 -11.68 20.32 -22.51
CA PHE A 266 -12.16 19.15 -23.23
C PHE A 266 -12.98 19.50 -24.48
N GLY A 267 -13.09 20.79 -24.82
CA GLY A 267 -13.77 21.24 -26.03
C GLY A 267 -15.29 21.04 -25.99
N VAL A 268 -15.89 20.93 -24.79
CA VAL A 268 -17.34 20.97 -24.62
C VAL A 268 -17.84 22.39 -24.94
N ASP A 269 -17.07 23.40 -24.55
CA ASP A 269 -17.27 24.78 -24.97
C ASP A 269 -16.47 25.06 -26.25
N SER A 270 -17.12 25.61 -27.26
CA SER A 270 -16.56 25.91 -28.59
C SER A 270 -15.62 27.12 -28.63
N GLY A 271 -15.28 27.71 -27.49
CA GLY A 271 -14.40 28.88 -27.40
C GLY A 271 -12.95 28.55 -27.79
N GLU A 272 -12.36 29.36 -28.68
CA GLU A 272 -10.93 29.28 -29.01
C GLU A 272 -10.03 29.77 -27.87
N ARG A 273 -10.54 30.66 -27.01
CA ARG A 273 -9.80 31.24 -25.87
C ARG A 273 -10.48 30.90 -24.54
N PRO A 274 -9.72 30.81 -23.43
CA PRO A 274 -10.30 30.63 -22.12
C PRO A 274 -11.17 31.85 -21.75
N PRO A 275 -12.31 31.67 -21.06
CA PRO A 275 -13.08 32.75 -20.46
C PRO A 275 -12.21 33.67 -19.59
N GLN A 276 -12.50 34.98 -19.61
CA GLN A 276 -11.72 35.98 -18.89
C GLN A 276 -11.68 35.71 -17.38
N GLU A 277 -12.79 35.22 -16.82
CA GLU A 277 -12.88 34.87 -15.40
C GLU A 277 -11.88 33.77 -15.02
N LEU A 278 -11.61 32.82 -15.92
CA LEU A 278 -10.63 31.76 -15.68
C LEU A 278 -9.20 32.29 -15.76
N LEU A 279 -8.93 33.19 -16.71
CA LEU A 279 -7.63 33.86 -16.84
C LEU A 279 -7.31 34.68 -15.60
N ASP A 280 -8.28 35.46 -15.11
CA ASP A 280 -8.13 36.27 -13.90
C ASP A 280 -7.88 35.37 -12.68
N GLN A 281 -8.64 34.28 -12.52
CA GLN A 281 -8.43 33.31 -11.44
C GLN A 281 -7.05 32.66 -11.50
N GLN A 282 -6.59 32.24 -12.69
CA GLN A 282 -5.26 31.68 -12.90
C GLN A 282 -4.17 32.68 -12.52
N PHE A 283 -4.31 33.95 -12.94
CA PHE A 283 -3.36 35.01 -12.64
C PHE A 283 -3.22 35.25 -11.13
N PHE A 284 -4.34 35.47 -10.43
CA PHE A 284 -4.31 35.71 -8.99
C PHE A 284 -3.78 34.51 -8.21
N LEU A 285 -4.15 33.29 -8.61
CA LEU A 285 -3.68 32.08 -7.96
C LEU A 285 -2.18 31.85 -8.20
N SER A 286 -1.68 32.12 -9.40
CA SER A 286 -0.25 32.06 -9.72
C SER A 286 0.57 33.06 -8.89
N ARG A 287 0.06 34.28 -8.73
CA ARG A 287 0.64 35.29 -7.83
C ARG A 287 0.70 34.79 -6.38
N ASP A 288 -0.41 34.25 -5.87
CA ASP A 288 -0.49 33.79 -4.48
C ASP A 288 0.41 32.57 -4.23
N MET A 289 0.53 31.65 -5.20
CA MET A 289 1.48 30.53 -5.16
C MET A 289 2.94 31.02 -5.11
N THR A 290 3.26 32.06 -5.87
CA THR A 290 4.61 32.66 -5.85
C THR A 290 4.90 33.27 -4.49
N ALA A 291 3.97 34.06 -3.95
CA ALA A 291 4.08 34.65 -2.62
C ALA A 291 4.25 33.60 -1.50
N TRP A 292 3.53 32.47 -1.59
CA TRP A 292 3.71 31.36 -0.66
C TRP A 292 5.13 30.79 -0.74
N GLY A 293 5.65 30.60 -1.97
CA GLY A 293 7.00 30.08 -2.20
C GLY A 293 8.08 30.95 -1.57
N ASP A 294 7.99 32.27 -1.78
CA ASP A 294 8.92 33.24 -1.22
C ASP A 294 8.86 33.26 0.31
N ALA A 295 7.65 33.20 0.88
CA ALA A 295 7.44 33.14 2.32
C ALA A 295 8.01 31.85 2.93
N PHE A 296 7.81 30.71 2.27
CA PHE A 296 8.34 29.44 2.72
C PHE A 296 9.86 29.41 2.66
N ALA A 297 10.47 29.97 1.61
CA ALA A 297 11.92 30.09 1.50
C ALA A 297 12.52 30.95 2.62
N ARG A 298 11.91 32.09 2.95
CA ARG A 298 12.31 32.94 4.09
C ARG A 298 12.19 32.19 5.42
N PHE A 299 11.10 31.47 5.62
CA PHE A 299 10.90 30.65 6.82
C PHE A 299 11.97 29.56 6.92
N GLN A 300 12.27 28.82 5.85
CA GLN A 300 13.33 27.81 5.85
C GLN A 300 14.70 28.40 6.13
N ALA A 301 15.00 29.59 5.59
CA ALA A 301 16.26 30.28 5.88
C ALA A 301 16.42 30.61 7.38
N SER A 302 15.33 30.84 8.10
CA SER A 302 15.34 31.08 9.55
C SER A 302 15.53 29.81 10.39
N ARG A 303 15.37 28.61 9.81
CA ARG A 303 15.54 27.32 10.50
C ARG A 303 16.98 26.82 10.44
N ALA A 304 17.34 25.98 11.41
CA ALA A 304 18.62 25.26 11.45
C ALA A 304 18.81 24.44 10.16
N VAL A 305 20.05 24.38 9.65
CA VAL A 305 20.40 23.79 8.34
C VAL A 305 19.87 22.37 8.19
N ASP A 306 20.07 21.53 9.20
CA ASP A 306 19.65 20.11 9.20
C ASP A 306 18.12 19.93 9.17
N SER A 307 17.37 20.95 9.58
CA SER A 307 15.90 20.94 9.58
C SER A 307 15.28 21.52 8.31
N ARG A 308 16.07 22.11 7.40
CA ARG A 308 15.55 22.78 6.19
C ARG A 308 15.01 21.80 5.16
N GLU A 309 15.60 20.62 5.09
CA GLU A 309 15.24 19.56 4.14
C GLU A 309 14.65 18.33 4.85
N ASP A 310 14.01 18.50 6.02
CA ASP A 310 13.27 17.39 6.63
C ASP A 310 12.14 16.88 5.70
N ALA A 311 11.73 15.61 5.86
CA ALA A 311 10.75 14.95 5.00
C ALA A 311 9.45 15.76 4.83
N THR A 312 9.04 16.44 5.90
CA THR A 312 7.86 17.30 5.97
C THR A 312 8.00 18.54 5.09
N SER A 313 9.14 19.22 5.17
CA SER A 313 9.51 20.37 4.36
C SER A 313 9.60 20.00 2.87
N LEU A 314 10.20 18.84 2.58
CA LEU A 314 10.29 18.30 1.22
C LEU A 314 8.90 17.98 0.66
N ALA A 315 8.00 17.39 1.45
CA ALA A 315 6.62 17.13 1.03
C ALA A 315 5.86 18.43 0.71
N LEU A 316 6.02 19.48 1.53
CA LEU A 316 5.43 20.80 1.26
C LEU A 316 5.99 21.42 -0.01
N LYS A 317 7.31 21.38 -0.20
CA LYS A 317 7.98 21.91 -1.39
C LYS A 317 7.51 21.19 -2.66
N ILE A 318 7.38 19.86 -2.64
CA ILE A 318 6.85 19.09 -3.76
C ILE A 318 5.40 19.48 -4.06
N ARG A 319 4.53 19.55 -3.05
CA ARG A 319 3.12 19.96 -3.22
C ARG A 319 3.01 21.35 -3.84
N HIS A 320 3.82 22.30 -3.40
CA HIS A 320 3.87 23.66 -3.96
C HIS A 320 4.34 23.68 -5.42
N MET A 321 5.45 22.99 -5.75
CA MET A 321 5.96 22.92 -7.12
C MET A 321 4.95 22.29 -8.08
N ILE A 322 4.34 21.17 -7.67
CA ILE A 322 3.29 20.51 -8.45
C ILE A 322 2.08 21.44 -8.63
N GLY A 323 1.65 22.12 -7.56
CA GLY A 323 0.58 23.12 -7.62
C GLY A 323 0.88 24.24 -8.62
N ARG A 324 2.11 24.77 -8.63
CA ARG A 324 2.55 25.80 -9.59
C ARG A 324 2.52 25.31 -11.04
N ILE A 325 3.06 24.13 -11.31
CA ILE A 325 3.01 23.50 -12.64
C ILE A 325 1.56 23.36 -13.07
N TRP A 326 0.70 22.87 -12.18
CA TRP A 326 -0.70 22.64 -12.52
C TRP A 326 -1.45 23.92 -12.83
N VAL A 327 -1.27 24.99 -12.03
CA VAL A 327 -1.87 26.31 -12.29
C VAL A 327 -1.36 26.90 -13.61
N ALA A 328 -0.07 26.79 -13.92
CA ALA A 328 0.50 27.32 -15.15
C ALA A 328 -0.13 26.69 -16.40
N GLU A 329 -0.34 25.37 -16.37
CA GLU A 329 -0.82 24.61 -17.53
C GLU A 329 -2.33 24.32 -17.51
N CYS A 330 -3.08 24.77 -16.49
CA CYS A 330 -4.49 24.37 -16.31
C CYS A 330 -5.46 24.91 -17.37
N LEU A 331 -5.09 25.92 -18.15
CA LEU A 331 -5.92 26.48 -19.22
C LEU A 331 -5.43 26.11 -20.62
N ASP A 332 -4.34 25.35 -20.74
CA ASP A 332 -3.92 24.82 -22.04
C ASP A 332 -4.79 23.60 -22.41
N LYS A 333 -5.23 23.58 -23.67
CA LYS A 333 -5.93 22.44 -24.28
C LYS A 333 -4.94 21.32 -24.64
N GLY A 334 -3.69 21.69 -24.95
CA GLY A 334 -2.61 20.75 -25.23
C GLY A 334 -1.97 20.20 -23.96
N GLU A 335 -1.28 19.08 -24.11
CA GLU A 335 -0.40 18.52 -23.07
C GLU A 335 1.08 18.93 -23.30
N MET A 336 1.32 19.76 -24.33
CA MET A 336 2.67 20.12 -24.76
C MET A 336 3.37 21.08 -23.79
N GLY A 337 2.61 21.94 -23.10
CA GLY A 337 3.13 22.93 -22.16
C GLY A 337 3.94 22.35 -21.00
N TYR A 338 3.66 21.09 -20.60
CA TYR A 338 4.41 20.41 -19.54
C TYR A 338 5.90 20.14 -19.88
N ASP A 339 6.30 20.11 -21.16
CA ASP A 339 7.72 19.95 -21.53
C ASP A 339 8.58 21.14 -21.06
N ALA A 340 8.00 22.34 -21.11
CA ALA A 340 8.69 23.55 -20.68
C ALA A 340 8.94 23.58 -19.17
N ARG A 341 8.37 22.65 -18.40
CA ARG A 341 8.48 22.52 -16.94
C ARG A 341 9.47 21.45 -16.49
N LYS A 342 10.41 21.05 -17.36
CA LYS A 342 11.39 20.00 -17.07
C LYS A 342 12.19 20.27 -15.79
N ALA A 343 12.68 21.50 -15.63
CA ALA A 343 13.52 21.87 -14.48
C ALA A 343 12.76 21.73 -13.15
N GLU A 344 11.48 22.11 -13.13
CA GLU A 344 10.63 21.94 -11.97
C GLU A 344 10.37 20.46 -11.66
N PHE A 345 10.19 19.61 -12.68
CA PHE A 345 10.08 18.15 -12.47
C PHE A 345 11.38 17.53 -11.95
N GLU A 346 12.54 17.96 -12.43
CA GLU A 346 13.85 17.52 -11.92
C GLU A 346 14.00 17.85 -10.43
N GLU A 347 13.58 19.05 -10.02
CA GLU A 347 13.64 19.47 -8.61
C GLU A 347 12.63 18.69 -7.74
N VAL A 348 11.43 18.38 -8.24
CA VAL A 348 10.48 17.50 -7.55
C VAL A 348 11.12 16.13 -7.29
N VAL A 349 11.75 15.53 -8.30
CA VAL A 349 12.43 14.23 -8.17
C VAL A 349 13.59 14.31 -7.19
N ARG A 350 14.40 15.38 -7.22
CA ARG A 350 15.48 15.60 -6.24
C ARG A 350 14.95 15.64 -4.81
N CYS A 351 13.89 16.42 -4.55
CA CYS A 351 13.28 16.49 -3.22
C CYS A 351 12.72 15.14 -2.77
N ALA A 352 12.09 14.38 -3.67
CA ALA A 352 11.59 13.05 -3.36
C ALA A 352 12.73 12.06 -3.05
N ARG A 353 13.85 12.15 -3.77
CA ARG A 353 15.05 11.34 -3.51
C ARG A 353 15.59 11.56 -2.09
N LEU A 354 15.75 12.82 -1.70
CA LEU A 354 16.20 13.18 -0.34
C LEU A 354 15.26 12.67 0.74
N ALA A 355 13.94 12.82 0.55
CA ALA A 355 12.96 12.28 1.50
C ALA A 355 13.06 10.75 1.61
N ALA A 356 13.39 10.07 0.51
CA ALA A 356 13.51 8.63 0.48
C ALA A 356 14.81 8.13 1.14
N GLU A 357 15.90 8.89 1.04
CA GLU A 357 17.17 8.62 1.74
C GLU A 357 17.02 8.77 3.25
N GLN A 358 16.36 9.84 3.71
CA GLN A 358 16.07 10.04 5.14
C GLN A 358 15.21 8.93 5.73
N ASN A 359 14.22 8.46 4.97
CA ASN A 359 13.39 7.34 5.39
C ASN A 359 14.17 6.03 5.46
N ASP A 360 15.22 5.84 4.66
CA ASP A 360 16.09 4.66 4.74
C ASP A 360 17.04 4.72 5.94
N SER A 361 17.59 5.89 6.29
CA SER A 361 18.42 6.05 7.48
C SER A 361 17.66 5.79 8.79
N LEU A 362 16.34 6.02 8.80
CA LEU A 362 15.48 5.75 9.96
C LEU A 362 15.07 4.27 10.10
N LYS A 363 15.30 3.43 9.08
CA LYS A 363 14.94 1.99 9.11
C LYS A 363 15.86 1.15 9.99
N SER A 364 16.98 1.68 10.48
CA SER A 364 17.94 0.88 11.26
C SER A 364 17.43 0.50 12.65
N ASP A 365 16.40 1.16 13.21
CA ASP A 365 16.05 1.00 14.63
C ASP A 365 14.55 0.88 15.02
N ALA A 366 13.55 0.83 14.12
CA ALA A 366 12.15 0.94 14.60
C ALA A 366 11.04 0.21 13.82
N LEU A 367 9.95 0.01 14.57
CA LEU A 367 8.57 -0.45 14.31
C LEU A 367 8.07 -0.53 12.84
N PRO A 368 7.08 -1.40 12.54
CA PRO A 368 6.49 -1.51 11.21
C PRO A 368 6.02 -0.16 10.66
N ARG A 369 6.36 0.12 9.40
CA ARG A 369 5.95 1.37 8.72
C ARG A 369 4.42 1.51 8.74
N PRO A 370 3.88 2.71 9.00
CA PRO A 370 2.43 2.87 9.04
C PRO A 370 1.83 2.58 7.66
N LYS A 371 0.68 1.90 7.64
CA LYS A 371 0.04 1.45 6.39
C LYS A 371 -0.93 2.47 5.81
N PHE A 372 -1.44 3.38 6.63
CA PHE A 372 -2.45 4.37 6.26
C PHE A 372 -2.00 5.76 6.70
N MET A 373 -2.24 6.74 5.83
CA MET A 373 -2.12 8.16 6.12
C MET A 373 -3.47 8.81 5.81
N PHE A 374 -3.97 9.62 6.73
CA PHE A 374 -5.25 10.31 6.54
C PHE A 374 -5.14 11.43 5.50
N ASP A 375 -4.04 12.18 5.54
CA ASP A 375 -3.72 13.27 4.62
C ASP A 375 -3.12 12.79 3.29
N LEU A 376 -2.97 13.73 2.33
CA LEU A 376 -2.29 13.51 1.06
C LEU A 376 -0.77 13.55 1.25
N GLY A 377 -0.11 12.43 1.01
CA GLY A 377 1.35 12.30 1.04
C GLY A 377 2.00 12.47 -0.33
N PHE A 378 3.04 11.69 -0.58
CA PHE A 378 3.83 11.76 -1.82
C PHE A 378 3.13 11.07 -3.01
N ASN A 379 2.23 10.14 -2.76
CA ASN A 379 1.62 9.29 -3.78
C ASN A 379 0.92 10.08 -4.91
N PRO A 380 -0.10 10.93 -4.63
CA PRO A 380 -0.77 11.69 -5.68
C PRO A 380 0.15 12.68 -6.41
N MET A 381 1.16 13.22 -5.71
CA MET A 381 2.10 14.20 -6.28
C MET A 381 3.06 13.55 -7.27
N LEU A 382 3.62 12.39 -6.90
CA LEU A 382 4.50 11.63 -7.79
C LEU A 382 3.72 10.99 -8.94
N HIS A 383 2.48 10.56 -8.70
CA HIS A 383 1.59 10.11 -9.77
C HIS A 383 1.34 11.23 -10.79
N PHE A 384 1.04 12.45 -10.33
CA PHE A 384 0.89 13.61 -11.22
C PHE A 384 2.13 13.84 -12.08
N LEU A 385 3.32 13.79 -11.49
CA LEU A 385 4.57 13.92 -12.23
C LEU A 385 4.67 12.85 -13.31
N ILE A 386 4.39 11.59 -12.99
CA ILE A 386 4.47 10.47 -13.95
C ILE A 386 3.52 10.68 -15.13
N ILE A 387 2.28 11.11 -14.89
CA ILE A 387 1.29 11.27 -15.96
C ILE A 387 1.52 12.54 -16.81
N LYS A 388 2.15 13.59 -16.28
CA LYS A 388 2.31 14.88 -16.99
C LYS A 388 3.70 15.14 -17.57
N CYS A 389 4.76 14.76 -16.86
CA CYS A 389 6.13 14.83 -17.39
C CYS A 389 6.24 13.88 -18.57
N ARG A 390 6.93 14.21 -19.69
CA ARG A 390 7.15 13.29 -20.83
C ARG A 390 8.57 12.71 -20.92
N TYR A 391 9.44 13.03 -19.96
CA TYR A 391 10.81 12.53 -19.91
C TYR A 391 10.86 11.14 -19.24
N PHE A 392 11.25 10.13 -20.03
CA PHE A 392 11.29 8.72 -19.60
C PHE A 392 12.06 8.51 -18.29
N ASN A 393 13.27 9.06 -18.18
CA ASN A 393 14.13 8.88 -17.01
C ASN A 393 13.49 9.41 -15.73
N LEU A 394 12.89 10.61 -15.80
CA LEU A 394 12.21 11.23 -14.65
C LEU A 394 10.98 10.43 -14.23
N ARG A 395 10.23 9.88 -15.20
CA ARG A 395 9.07 9.02 -14.93
C ARG A 395 9.44 7.72 -14.24
N VAL A 396 10.47 7.03 -14.72
CA VAL A 396 10.93 5.76 -14.14
C VAL A 396 11.49 5.99 -12.72
N GLU A 397 12.24 7.06 -12.53
CA GLU A 397 12.74 7.42 -11.21
C GLU A 397 11.59 7.78 -10.24
N ALA A 398 10.65 8.62 -10.68
CA ALA A 398 9.47 8.96 -9.90
C ALA A 398 8.62 7.73 -9.55
N LEU A 399 8.49 6.75 -10.46
CA LEU A 399 7.80 5.49 -10.20
C LEU A 399 8.49 4.67 -9.09
N ALA A 400 9.83 4.59 -9.12
CA ALA A 400 10.60 3.92 -8.08
C ALA A 400 10.46 4.64 -6.72
N LEU A 401 10.51 5.97 -6.72
CA LEU A 401 10.31 6.80 -5.53
C LEU A 401 8.89 6.71 -4.98
N LEU A 402 7.87 6.64 -5.86
CA LEU A 402 6.47 6.45 -5.47
C LEU A 402 6.31 5.18 -4.65
N LYS A 403 6.89 4.07 -5.10
CA LYS A 403 6.88 2.80 -4.35
C LYS A 403 7.59 2.89 -3.00
N LYS A 404 8.68 3.66 -2.93
CA LYS A 404 9.50 3.81 -1.72
C LYS A 404 8.90 4.75 -0.70
N LEU A 405 8.26 5.83 -1.13
CA LEU A 405 7.75 6.90 -0.26
C LEU A 405 6.31 6.70 0.16
N SER A 406 5.46 6.12 -0.70
CA SER A 406 4.03 6.07 -0.44
C SER A 406 3.67 5.19 0.77
N TYR A 407 2.66 5.62 1.51
CA TYR A 407 1.94 4.74 2.43
C TYR A 407 1.09 3.77 1.62
N ALA A 408 0.72 2.62 2.20
CA ALA A 408 -0.09 1.66 1.46
C ALA A 408 -1.44 2.26 1.03
N ARG A 409 -1.99 3.17 1.85
CA ARG A 409 -3.08 4.07 1.48
C ARG A 409 -2.86 5.48 2.01
N GLU A 410 -3.04 6.47 1.15
CA GLU A 410 -3.03 7.91 1.47
C GLU A 410 -4.41 8.49 1.15
N SER A 411 -5.21 8.77 2.17
CA SER A 411 -6.65 9.03 2.03
C SER A 411 -7.36 7.88 1.25
N LEU A 412 -7.72 8.06 -0.02
CA LEU A 412 -8.24 7.00 -0.91
C LEU A 412 -7.29 6.59 -2.04
N TRP A 413 -6.10 7.16 -2.07
CA TRP A 413 -5.05 6.77 -3.00
C TRP A 413 -4.44 5.46 -2.51
N ASP A 414 -4.78 4.39 -3.21
CA ASP A 414 -4.21 3.07 -2.99
C ASP A 414 -2.88 2.97 -3.72
N ALA A 415 -1.78 2.80 -2.99
CA ALA A 415 -0.45 2.86 -3.59
C ALA A 415 -0.19 1.73 -4.58
N SER A 416 -0.78 0.54 -4.38
CA SER A 416 -0.62 -0.56 -5.33
C SER A 416 -1.32 -0.23 -6.64
N LEU A 417 -2.58 0.22 -6.56
CA LEU A 417 -3.34 0.61 -7.73
C LEU A 417 -2.67 1.76 -8.50
N VAL A 418 -2.23 2.80 -7.78
CA VAL A 418 -1.61 3.97 -8.40
C VAL A 418 -0.26 3.61 -9.02
N TYR A 419 0.54 2.76 -8.38
CA TYR A 419 1.79 2.25 -8.95
C TYR A 419 1.53 1.48 -10.24
N ASP A 420 0.56 0.56 -10.25
CA ASP A 420 0.25 -0.25 -11.43
C ASP A 420 -0.26 0.60 -12.60
N ILE A 421 -1.13 1.58 -12.32
CA ILE A 421 -1.59 2.56 -13.31
C ILE A 421 -0.41 3.39 -13.84
N SER A 422 0.40 3.96 -12.95
CA SER A 422 1.56 4.79 -13.31
C SER A 422 2.57 4.02 -14.17
N LYS A 423 2.86 2.78 -13.77
CA LYS A 423 3.72 1.87 -14.52
C LYS A 423 3.15 1.62 -15.92
N ARG A 424 1.85 1.32 -16.01
CA ARG A 424 1.18 1.04 -17.28
C ARG A 424 1.22 2.23 -18.24
N ILE A 425 1.03 3.45 -17.72
CA ILE A 425 1.12 4.68 -18.50
C ILE A 425 2.52 4.82 -19.13
N ILE A 426 3.58 4.63 -18.33
CA ILE A 426 4.96 4.70 -18.82
C ILE A 426 5.20 3.65 -19.92
N GLU A 427 4.76 2.40 -19.69
CA GLU A 427 4.92 1.31 -20.65
C GLU A 427 4.23 1.59 -21.99
N VAL A 428 3.00 2.13 -21.95
CA VAL A 428 2.21 2.42 -23.15
C VAL A 428 2.79 3.61 -23.91
N GLU A 429 3.06 4.73 -23.24
CA GLU A 429 3.50 5.96 -23.91
C GLU A 429 4.93 5.88 -24.44
N HIS A 430 5.82 5.14 -23.77
CA HIS A 430 7.19 4.95 -24.25
C HIS A 430 7.39 3.67 -25.06
N ASN A 431 6.34 2.86 -25.22
CA ASN A 431 6.41 1.56 -25.89
C ASN A 431 7.52 0.65 -25.33
N VAL A 432 7.65 0.62 -24.01
CA VAL A 432 8.63 -0.20 -23.28
C VAL A 432 7.94 -1.17 -22.34
N LYS A 433 8.65 -2.22 -21.92
CA LYS A 433 8.19 -3.13 -20.87
C LYS A 433 9.09 -2.95 -19.66
N LEU A 434 8.54 -2.41 -18.58
CA LEU A 434 9.30 -2.20 -17.35
C LEU A 434 9.41 -3.53 -16.59
N PRO A 435 10.58 -3.87 -16.02
CA PRO A 435 10.79 -5.12 -15.29
C PRO A 435 9.68 -5.36 -14.27
N THR A 436 9.16 -6.59 -14.22
CA THR A 436 8.32 -7.00 -13.10
C THR A 436 9.23 -7.32 -11.92
N ASP A 437 8.93 -6.79 -10.73
CA ASP A 437 9.71 -6.92 -9.48
C ASP A 437 9.85 -8.36 -8.94
N LYS A 438 9.52 -9.36 -9.75
CA LYS A 438 9.49 -10.76 -9.40
C LYS A 438 10.86 -11.39 -9.59
N ARG A 439 11.67 -11.34 -8.53
CA ARG A 439 13.04 -11.92 -8.46
C ARG A 439 13.13 -13.35 -9.00
N TRP A 440 12.07 -14.15 -8.84
CA TRP A 440 12.02 -15.54 -9.30
C TRP A 440 11.96 -15.69 -10.84
N CYS A 441 11.63 -14.63 -11.58
CA CYS A 441 11.63 -14.65 -13.05
C CYS A 441 13.03 -14.68 -13.67
N TRP A 442 14.10 -14.53 -12.87
CA TRP A 442 15.47 -14.80 -13.32
C TRP A 442 15.67 -16.24 -13.84
N VAL A 443 14.90 -17.21 -13.35
CA VAL A 443 15.00 -18.62 -13.77
C VAL A 443 14.76 -18.80 -15.28
N ILE A 444 13.76 -18.11 -15.85
CA ILE A 444 13.50 -18.18 -17.30
C ILE A 444 14.51 -17.37 -18.14
N ILE A 445 15.14 -16.35 -17.54
CA ILE A 445 16.25 -15.63 -18.15
C ILE A 445 17.46 -16.57 -18.28
N MET A 446 17.76 -17.36 -17.24
CA MET A 446 18.82 -18.37 -17.31
C MET A 446 18.55 -19.43 -18.37
N ALA A 447 17.30 -19.90 -18.50
CA ALA A 447 16.91 -20.80 -19.58
C ALA A 447 17.27 -20.22 -20.97
N SER A 448 16.91 -18.96 -21.20
CA SER A 448 17.14 -18.26 -22.47
C SER A 448 18.64 -18.06 -22.76
N ILE A 449 19.43 -17.72 -21.73
CA ILE A 449 20.90 -17.57 -21.87
C ILE A 449 21.53 -18.90 -22.26
N TRP A 450 21.13 -20.00 -21.62
CA TRP A 450 21.73 -21.31 -21.86
C TRP A 450 21.37 -21.84 -23.26
N GLU A 451 20.14 -21.63 -23.71
CA GLU A 451 19.77 -21.93 -25.10
C GLU A 451 20.58 -21.11 -26.11
N MET A 452 20.72 -19.81 -25.87
CA MET A 452 21.52 -18.94 -26.73
C MET A 452 22.97 -19.43 -26.80
N MET A 453 23.57 -19.78 -25.66
CA MET A 453 24.92 -20.34 -25.61
C MET A 453 25.02 -21.66 -26.37
N ALA A 454 24.03 -22.55 -26.27
CA ALA A 454 23.99 -23.77 -27.05
C ALA A 454 24.09 -23.47 -28.56
N PHE A 455 23.26 -22.57 -29.08
CA PHE A 455 23.28 -22.25 -30.51
C PHE A 455 24.54 -21.49 -30.95
N ILE A 456 25.15 -20.69 -30.08
CA ILE A 456 26.47 -20.09 -30.34
C ILE A 456 27.52 -21.20 -30.51
N PHE A 457 27.60 -22.14 -29.58
CA PHE A 457 28.55 -23.25 -29.67
C PHE A 457 28.23 -24.21 -30.83
N ARG A 458 26.95 -24.38 -31.17
CA ARG A 458 26.56 -25.10 -32.39
C ARG A 458 27.10 -24.39 -33.63
N ALA A 459 26.90 -23.08 -33.76
CA ALA A 459 27.45 -22.32 -34.87
C ALA A 459 28.98 -22.40 -34.93
N LEU A 460 29.67 -22.35 -33.78
CA LEU A 460 31.12 -22.54 -33.73
C LEU A 460 31.55 -23.95 -34.15
N SER A 461 30.81 -25.00 -33.75
CA SER A 461 31.08 -26.38 -34.14
C SER A 461 30.97 -26.62 -35.66
N THR A 462 30.15 -25.83 -36.38
CA THR A 462 30.08 -25.91 -37.85
C THR A 462 31.35 -25.41 -38.53
N LYS A 463 32.10 -24.50 -37.87
CA LYS A 463 33.40 -23.99 -38.36
C LYS A 463 34.56 -24.91 -38.02
N ASP A 464 34.50 -25.57 -36.86
CA ASP A 464 35.53 -26.51 -36.38
C ASP A 464 34.90 -27.86 -36.03
N GLN A 465 34.59 -28.63 -37.08
CA GLN A 465 33.82 -29.88 -36.98
C GLN A 465 34.57 -31.02 -36.27
N GLN A 466 35.91 -30.95 -36.20
CA GLN A 466 36.73 -31.98 -35.57
C GLN A 466 36.91 -31.75 -34.07
N SER A 467 36.57 -30.56 -33.57
CA SER A 467 36.69 -30.22 -32.17
C SER A 467 35.58 -30.84 -31.32
N LYS A 468 35.88 -32.02 -30.76
CA LYS A 468 35.02 -32.71 -29.79
C LYS A 468 34.68 -31.84 -28.57
N GLY A 469 35.57 -30.92 -28.19
CA GLY A 469 35.36 -30.02 -27.05
C GLY A 469 34.24 -29.01 -27.30
N ILE A 470 34.23 -28.35 -28.45
CA ILE A 470 33.19 -27.36 -28.81
C ILE A 470 31.83 -28.06 -28.91
N TYR A 471 31.79 -29.23 -29.54
CA TYR A 471 30.57 -30.03 -29.66
C TYR A 471 30.04 -30.50 -28.30
N LEU A 472 30.93 -30.93 -27.39
CA LEU A 472 30.57 -31.31 -26.03
C LEU A 472 29.94 -30.13 -25.27
N VAL A 473 30.50 -28.93 -25.39
CA VAL A 473 29.94 -27.74 -24.74
C VAL A 473 28.55 -27.41 -25.30
N PHE A 474 28.35 -27.47 -26.62
CA PHE A 474 27.02 -27.37 -27.23
C PHE A 474 26.05 -28.41 -26.64
N GLN A 475 26.47 -29.67 -26.59
CA GLN A 475 25.64 -30.79 -26.12
C GLN A 475 25.26 -30.64 -24.64
N ILE A 476 26.16 -30.12 -23.80
CA ILE A 476 25.84 -29.78 -22.41
C ILE A 476 24.77 -28.69 -22.38
N PHE A 477 24.98 -27.54 -23.02
CA PHE A 477 24.01 -26.43 -22.92
C PHE A 477 22.63 -26.78 -23.48
N ILE A 478 22.55 -27.48 -24.61
CA ILE A 478 21.25 -27.86 -25.20
C ILE A 478 20.50 -28.87 -24.33
N LEU A 479 21.21 -29.76 -23.63
CA LEU A 479 20.58 -30.72 -22.71
C LEU A 479 20.12 -30.06 -21.41
N LEU A 480 20.89 -29.11 -20.85
CA LEU A 480 20.59 -28.51 -19.56
C LEU A 480 19.62 -27.32 -19.62
N ALA A 481 19.57 -26.55 -20.71
CA ALA A 481 18.72 -25.36 -20.78
C ALA A 481 17.23 -25.63 -20.47
N PRO A 482 16.62 -26.75 -20.91
CA PRO A 482 15.19 -27.01 -20.67
C PRO A 482 14.83 -27.32 -19.21
N ILE A 483 15.81 -27.71 -18.39
CA ILE A 483 15.61 -27.89 -16.93
C ILE A 483 15.15 -26.58 -16.29
N TRP A 484 15.68 -25.45 -16.76
CA TRP A 484 15.29 -24.12 -16.28
C TRP A 484 13.86 -23.77 -16.69
N VAL A 485 13.43 -24.19 -17.89
CA VAL A 485 12.05 -23.97 -18.37
C VAL A 485 11.07 -24.81 -17.53
N ASN A 486 11.38 -26.07 -17.27
CA ASN A 486 10.59 -26.94 -16.38
C ASN A 486 10.49 -26.35 -14.97
N ALA A 487 11.62 -25.96 -14.39
CA ALA A 487 11.65 -25.33 -13.07
C ALA A 487 10.76 -24.08 -13.02
N TYR A 488 10.81 -23.23 -14.06
CA TYR A 488 9.97 -22.05 -14.16
C TYR A 488 8.47 -22.41 -14.23
N ALA A 489 8.09 -23.43 -15.00
CA ALA A 489 6.71 -23.93 -15.08
C ALA A 489 6.21 -24.44 -13.71
N TYR A 490 7.03 -25.24 -13.01
CA TYR A 490 6.73 -25.75 -11.66
C TYR A 490 6.56 -24.64 -10.64
N MET A 491 7.46 -23.66 -10.64
CA MET A 491 7.38 -22.48 -9.78
C MET A 491 6.15 -21.63 -10.10
N THR A 492 5.79 -21.49 -11.38
CA THR A 492 4.62 -20.74 -11.81
C THR A 492 3.33 -21.36 -11.28
N LEU A 493 3.11 -22.66 -11.45
CA LEU A 493 1.93 -23.33 -10.90
C LEU A 493 1.88 -23.23 -9.37
N GLY A 494 3.01 -23.45 -8.68
CA GLY A 494 3.07 -23.29 -7.23
C GLY A 494 2.60 -21.89 -6.82
N ARG A 495 3.05 -20.84 -7.51
CA ARG A 495 2.63 -19.47 -7.23
C ARG A 495 1.16 -19.23 -7.55
N MET A 496 0.64 -19.83 -8.61
CA MET A 496 -0.79 -19.79 -8.92
C MET A 496 -1.63 -20.44 -7.82
N VAL A 497 -1.19 -21.60 -7.28
CA VAL A 497 -1.85 -22.27 -6.15
C VAL A 497 -1.84 -21.38 -4.91
N TYR A 498 -0.72 -20.72 -4.62
CA TYR A 498 -0.62 -19.82 -3.47
C TYR A 498 -1.46 -18.55 -3.61
N TYR A 499 -1.51 -17.99 -4.82
CA TYR A 499 -2.16 -16.71 -5.10
C TYR A 499 -3.68 -16.86 -5.30
N PHE A 500 -4.13 -17.85 -6.06
CA PHE A 500 -5.55 -17.96 -6.46
C PHE A 500 -6.39 -18.87 -5.54
N LEU A 501 -5.79 -19.84 -4.82
CA LEU A 501 -6.55 -20.71 -3.94
C LEU A 501 -6.57 -20.18 -2.49
N PRO A 502 -7.76 -20.07 -1.84
CA PRO A 502 -7.87 -19.60 -0.46
C PRO A 502 -7.01 -20.41 0.52
N TRP A 503 -6.90 -21.71 0.27
CA TRP A 503 -6.20 -22.68 1.11
C TRP A 503 -4.69 -22.76 0.86
N ARG A 504 -4.16 -22.02 -0.14
CA ARG A 504 -2.73 -21.94 -0.53
C ARG A 504 -2.03 -23.29 -0.73
N SER A 505 -2.80 -24.34 -0.98
CA SER A 505 -2.34 -25.73 -1.02
C SER A 505 -3.12 -26.54 -2.05
N ILE A 506 -2.43 -27.54 -2.60
CA ILE A 506 -3.00 -28.52 -3.51
C ILE A 506 -2.55 -29.91 -3.04
N LEU A 507 -3.47 -30.87 -3.02
CA LEU A 507 -3.26 -32.20 -2.42
C LEU A 507 -2.83 -32.19 -0.93
N GLY A 508 -3.24 -31.16 -0.17
CA GLY A 508 -2.84 -31.01 1.24
C GLY A 508 -1.39 -30.56 1.44
N MET A 509 -0.63 -30.36 0.35
CA MET A 509 0.74 -29.87 0.40
C MET A 509 0.80 -28.35 0.15
N PRO A 510 1.66 -27.62 0.90
CA PRO A 510 1.95 -26.23 0.60
C PRO A 510 2.55 -26.06 -0.80
N ALA A 511 2.17 -24.99 -1.49
CA ALA A 511 2.57 -24.76 -2.86
C ALA A 511 4.10 -24.66 -3.08
N ALA A 512 4.84 -24.13 -2.09
CA ALA A 512 6.30 -24.04 -2.13
C ALA A 512 6.98 -25.41 -2.12
N THR A 513 6.43 -26.34 -1.33
CA THR A 513 6.94 -27.70 -1.21
C THR A 513 6.72 -28.46 -2.51
N LEU A 514 5.54 -28.29 -3.11
CA LEU A 514 5.22 -28.89 -4.40
C LEU A 514 6.24 -28.49 -5.48
N ALA A 515 6.44 -27.18 -5.68
CA ALA A 515 7.39 -26.69 -6.68
C ALA A 515 8.82 -27.19 -6.43
N ALA A 516 9.26 -27.23 -5.17
CA ALA A 516 10.58 -27.74 -4.82
C ALA A 516 10.75 -29.24 -5.08
N ILE A 517 9.71 -30.05 -4.84
CA ILE A 517 9.73 -31.49 -5.12
C ILE A 517 9.94 -31.74 -6.61
N PHE A 518 9.15 -31.11 -7.50
CA PHE A 518 9.29 -31.34 -8.94
C PHE A 518 10.62 -30.84 -9.50
N VAL A 519 11.11 -29.69 -9.03
CA VAL A 519 12.46 -29.22 -9.39
C VAL A 519 13.51 -30.23 -8.96
N GLY A 520 13.41 -30.80 -7.75
CA GLY A 520 14.33 -31.83 -7.27
C GLY A 520 14.26 -33.12 -8.06
N LEU A 521 13.05 -33.58 -8.39
CA LEU A 521 12.81 -34.77 -9.21
C LEU A 521 13.44 -34.63 -10.61
N ASP A 522 13.27 -33.48 -11.26
CA ASP A 522 13.90 -33.21 -12.56
C ASP A 522 15.44 -33.18 -12.47
N ILE A 523 16.01 -32.60 -11.40
CA ILE A 523 17.47 -32.62 -11.17
C ILE A 523 17.98 -34.06 -11.03
N VAL A 524 17.25 -34.93 -10.32
CA VAL A 524 17.60 -36.35 -10.20
C VAL A 524 17.55 -37.03 -11.57
N SER A 525 16.49 -36.80 -12.34
CA SER A 525 16.37 -37.36 -13.69
C SER A 525 17.52 -36.91 -14.61
N PHE A 526 17.95 -35.65 -14.47
CA PHE A 526 19.09 -35.10 -15.19
C PHE A 526 20.42 -35.74 -14.76
N ILE A 527 20.65 -35.97 -13.46
CA ILE A 527 21.86 -36.65 -12.98
C ILE A 527 21.96 -38.05 -13.59
N VAL A 528 20.84 -38.78 -13.67
CA VAL A 528 20.79 -40.10 -14.34
C VAL A 528 21.16 -39.98 -15.82
N GLN A 529 20.65 -38.96 -16.52
CA GLN A 529 21.02 -38.67 -17.92
C GLN A 529 22.52 -38.32 -18.04
N LEU A 530 23.07 -37.49 -17.15
CA LEU A 530 24.48 -37.10 -17.20
C LEU A 530 25.40 -38.31 -17.00
N ILE A 531 25.06 -39.20 -16.06
CA ILE A 531 25.80 -40.45 -15.84
C ILE A 531 25.71 -41.34 -17.08
N GLY A 532 24.49 -41.58 -17.61
CA GLY A 532 24.31 -42.39 -18.81
C GLY A 532 25.02 -41.82 -20.05
N GLY A 533 24.99 -40.50 -20.24
CA GLY A 533 25.63 -39.82 -21.36
C GLY A 533 27.17 -39.81 -21.26
N SER A 534 27.72 -39.61 -20.06
CA SER A 534 29.18 -39.63 -19.86
C SER A 534 29.78 -41.03 -20.04
N MET A 535 29.04 -42.08 -19.67
CA MET A 535 29.46 -43.47 -19.86
C MET A 535 29.45 -43.93 -21.33
N ALA A 536 28.75 -43.21 -22.22
CA ALA A 536 28.66 -43.54 -23.65
C ALA A 536 29.84 -42.99 -24.48
N GLY A 537 30.98 -42.68 -23.85
CA GLY A 537 32.13 -42.02 -24.47
C GLY A 537 32.82 -42.81 -25.59
N PRO A 538 33.52 -42.13 -26.52
CA PRO A 538 34.22 -42.76 -27.63
C PRO A 538 35.43 -43.56 -27.13
N GLY A 539 35.23 -44.86 -26.88
CA GLY A 539 36.23 -45.79 -26.37
C GLY A 539 35.69 -46.94 -25.52
N ALA A 540 34.42 -46.86 -25.08
CA ALA A 540 33.78 -47.93 -24.32
C ALA A 540 33.43 -49.14 -25.21
N PRO A 541 33.52 -50.39 -24.71
CA PRO A 541 33.03 -51.57 -25.41
C PRO A 541 31.54 -51.43 -25.84
N PRO A 542 31.12 -52.03 -26.97
CA PRO A 542 29.75 -51.88 -27.48
C PRO A 542 28.65 -52.21 -26.46
N GLN A 543 28.88 -53.22 -25.60
CA GLN A 543 27.96 -53.59 -24.51
C GLN A 543 27.84 -52.51 -23.43
N GLU A 544 28.95 -51.87 -23.06
CA GLU A 544 28.93 -50.78 -22.08
C GLU A 544 28.27 -49.53 -22.67
N GLN A 545 28.49 -49.25 -23.96
CA GLN A 545 27.85 -48.14 -24.65
C GLN A 545 26.33 -48.31 -24.74
N GLN A 546 25.84 -49.53 -25.04
CA GLN A 546 24.40 -49.83 -25.02
C GLN A 546 23.80 -49.66 -23.61
N ARG A 547 24.48 -50.17 -22.58
CA ARG A 547 24.04 -50.00 -21.19
C ARG A 547 23.98 -48.52 -20.79
N ALA A 548 24.95 -47.73 -21.22
CA ALA A 548 25.01 -46.28 -20.99
C ALA A 548 23.83 -45.54 -21.64
N ILE A 549 23.51 -45.88 -22.90
CA ILE A 549 22.34 -45.33 -23.62
C ILE A 549 21.03 -45.72 -22.92
N HIS A 550 20.88 -46.95 -22.43
CA HIS A 550 19.68 -47.34 -21.68
C HIS A 550 19.52 -46.58 -20.35
N ILE A 551 20.62 -46.33 -19.62
CA ILE A 551 20.59 -45.49 -18.42
C ILE A 551 20.16 -44.06 -18.78
N TYR A 552 20.72 -43.52 -19.86
CA TYR A 552 20.35 -42.19 -20.38
C TYR A 552 18.87 -42.10 -20.74
N MET A 553 18.34 -43.07 -21.51
CA MET A 553 16.93 -43.17 -21.87
C MET A 553 16.03 -43.32 -20.64
N GLY A 554 16.46 -44.06 -19.61
CA GLY A 554 15.76 -44.17 -18.34
C GLY A 554 15.58 -42.81 -17.66
N GLY A 555 16.61 -41.96 -17.71
CA GLY A 555 16.52 -40.59 -17.20
C GLY A 555 15.56 -39.70 -17.99
N ILE A 556 15.48 -39.84 -19.31
CA ILE A 556 14.49 -39.14 -20.17
C ILE A 556 13.06 -39.61 -19.85
N GLY A 557 12.85 -40.92 -19.77
CA GLY A 557 11.53 -41.49 -19.44
C GLY A 557 11.04 -41.08 -18.04
N LEU A 558 11.95 -41.01 -17.07
CA LEU A 558 11.65 -40.53 -15.72
C LEU A 558 11.22 -39.05 -15.74
N GLN A 559 11.90 -38.22 -16.54
CA GLN A 559 11.55 -36.81 -16.71
C GLN A 559 10.14 -36.64 -17.32
N GLU A 560 9.80 -37.40 -18.38
CA GLU A 560 8.45 -37.35 -18.97
C GLU A 560 7.38 -37.78 -17.97
N PHE A 561 7.65 -38.83 -17.19
CA PHE A 561 6.74 -39.29 -16.16
C PHE A 561 6.41 -38.19 -15.14
N PHE A 562 7.41 -37.41 -14.71
CA PHE A 562 7.18 -36.29 -13.79
C PHE A 562 6.37 -35.16 -14.43
N ILE A 563 6.57 -34.86 -15.72
CA ILE A 563 5.77 -33.88 -16.45
C ILE A 563 4.32 -34.32 -16.55
N VAL A 564 4.04 -35.59 -16.88
CA VAL A 564 2.67 -36.14 -16.94
C VAL A 564 1.99 -36.01 -15.58
N LEU A 565 2.71 -36.34 -14.49
CA LEU A 565 2.18 -36.19 -13.14
C LEU A 565 1.91 -34.71 -12.80
N PHE A 566 2.77 -33.81 -13.26
CA PHE A 566 2.59 -32.37 -13.09
C PHE A 566 1.42 -31.81 -13.91
N VAL A 567 1.18 -32.28 -15.13
CA VAL A 567 -0.02 -31.97 -15.92
C VAL A 567 -1.28 -32.38 -15.16
N GLY A 568 -1.27 -33.52 -14.48
CA GLY A 568 -2.34 -33.93 -13.56
C GLY A 568 -2.61 -32.92 -12.44
N LEU A 569 -1.56 -32.27 -11.91
CA LEU A 569 -1.68 -31.20 -10.91
C LEU A 569 -2.27 -29.91 -11.51
N CYS A 570 -1.87 -29.54 -12.73
CA CYS A 570 -2.47 -28.43 -13.47
C CYS A 570 -3.98 -28.65 -13.67
N ILE A 571 -4.38 -29.85 -14.10
CA ILE A 571 -5.80 -30.23 -14.30
C ILE A 571 -6.56 -30.12 -12.98
N ARG A 572 -5.96 -30.59 -11.88
CA ARG A 572 -6.58 -30.49 -10.55
C ARG A 572 -6.70 -29.05 -10.05
N PHE A 573 -5.72 -28.20 -10.33
CA PHE A 573 -5.80 -26.77 -10.04
C PHE A 573 -6.94 -26.12 -10.82
N GLN A 574 -7.03 -26.39 -12.14
CA GLN A 574 -8.10 -25.89 -12.99
C GLN A 574 -9.48 -26.35 -12.49
N ALA A 575 -9.64 -27.63 -12.12
CA ALA A 575 -10.88 -28.15 -11.57
C ALA A 575 -11.30 -27.44 -10.27
N LYS A 576 -10.34 -27.15 -9.37
CA LYS A 576 -10.63 -26.36 -8.15
C LYS A 576 -11.03 -24.92 -8.48
N MET A 577 -10.40 -24.29 -9.46
CA MET A 577 -10.71 -22.92 -9.87
C MET A 577 -12.11 -22.80 -10.46
N HIS A 578 -12.50 -23.74 -11.33
CA HIS A 578 -13.87 -23.77 -11.86
C HIS A 578 -14.93 -23.99 -10.77
N LYS A 579 -14.63 -24.79 -9.74
CA LYS A 579 -15.53 -24.94 -8.57
C LYS A 579 -15.68 -23.65 -7.76
N LEU A 580 -14.63 -22.83 -7.67
CA LEU A 580 -14.65 -21.58 -6.89
C LEU A 580 -15.34 -20.42 -7.62
N LYS A 581 -15.17 -20.32 -8.95
CA LYS A 581 -15.69 -19.19 -9.75
C LYS A 581 -16.99 -19.50 -10.50
N GLY A 582 -17.44 -20.75 -10.49
CA GLY A 582 -18.59 -21.22 -11.27
C GLY A 582 -18.23 -21.51 -12.74
N PRO A 583 -19.11 -22.20 -13.48
CA PRO A 583 -18.91 -22.47 -14.90
C PRO A 583 -19.10 -21.19 -15.73
N GLY A 584 -18.00 -20.57 -16.15
CA GLY A 584 -17.98 -19.53 -17.19
C GLY A 584 -17.78 -20.13 -18.58
N GLY A 585 -18.08 -19.39 -19.64
CA GLY A 585 -17.86 -19.84 -21.02
C GLY A 585 -16.36 -19.91 -21.38
N PHE A 586 -16.02 -20.50 -22.53
CA PHE A 586 -14.63 -20.60 -23.01
C PHE A 586 -13.94 -19.22 -23.13
N LYS A 587 -14.69 -18.20 -23.57
CA LYS A 587 -14.20 -16.82 -23.66
C LYS A 587 -13.87 -16.23 -22.29
N ASP A 588 -14.71 -16.46 -21.29
CA ASP A 588 -14.45 -16.01 -19.90
C ASP A 588 -13.24 -16.71 -19.29
N PHE A 589 -13.06 -18.00 -19.62
CA PHE A 589 -11.88 -18.75 -19.21
C PHE A 589 -10.59 -18.16 -19.80
N ILE A 590 -10.49 -18.03 -21.12
CA ILE A 590 -9.27 -17.54 -21.80
C ILE A 590 -8.96 -16.08 -21.46
N THR A 591 -9.96 -15.24 -21.18
CA THR A 591 -9.74 -13.84 -20.78
C THR A 591 -9.41 -13.68 -19.29
N SER A 592 -9.67 -14.70 -18.47
CA SER A 592 -9.39 -14.62 -17.03
C SER A 592 -7.89 -14.68 -16.73
N SER A 593 -7.46 -13.95 -15.71
CA SER A 593 -6.06 -13.92 -15.24
C SER A 593 -5.47 -15.31 -15.01
N TRP A 594 -6.20 -16.19 -14.33
CA TRP A 594 -5.74 -17.56 -14.03
C TRP A 594 -5.84 -18.49 -15.25
N GLY A 595 -6.83 -18.28 -16.13
CA GLY A 595 -7.04 -19.05 -17.35
C GLY A 595 -5.94 -18.82 -18.38
N MET A 596 -5.55 -17.56 -18.63
CA MET A 596 -4.41 -17.25 -19.49
C MET A 596 -3.14 -17.97 -19.02
N LEU A 597 -2.85 -17.93 -17.72
CA LEU A 597 -1.66 -18.56 -17.14
C LEU A 597 -1.68 -20.08 -17.24
N ILE A 598 -2.80 -20.73 -16.94
CA ILE A 598 -2.87 -22.20 -17.00
C ILE A 598 -2.80 -22.68 -18.44
N THR A 599 -3.38 -21.95 -19.39
CA THR A 599 -3.25 -22.24 -20.83
C THR A 599 -1.80 -22.09 -21.31
N ALA A 600 -1.11 -21.03 -20.89
CA ALA A 600 0.32 -20.86 -21.19
C ALA A 600 1.17 -22.00 -20.61
N LEU A 601 0.86 -22.45 -19.38
CA LEU A 601 1.51 -23.62 -18.78
C LEU A 601 1.28 -24.90 -19.60
N TYR A 602 0.03 -25.20 -19.99
CA TYR A 602 -0.24 -26.38 -20.83
C TYR A 602 0.50 -26.33 -22.15
N PHE A 603 0.52 -25.16 -22.81
CA PHE A 603 1.25 -24.99 -24.05
C PHE A 603 2.75 -25.23 -23.87
N SER A 604 3.36 -24.63 -22.84
CA SER A 604 4.77 -24.84 -22.53
C SER A 604 5.08 -26.31 -22.23
N LEU A 605 4.27 -26.97 -21.39
CA LEU A 605 4.47 -28.37 -21.03
C LEU A 605 4.33 -29.30 -22.24
N ALA A 606 3.37 -29.03 -23.14
CA ALA A 606 3.21 -29.80 -24.37
C ALA A 606 4.44 -29.69 -25.29
N MET A 607 5.00 -28.48 -25.45
CA MET A 607 6.22 -28.28 -26.23
C MET A 607 7.43 -29.01 -25.62
N ILE A 608 7.55 -28.99 -24.29
CA ILE A 608 8.59 -29.75 -23.58
C ILE A 608 8.41 -31.25 -23.81
N SER A 609 7.19 -31.79 -23.67
CA SER A 609 6.91 -33.21 -23.92
C SER A 609 7.23 -33.63 -25.35
N ILE A 610 6.91 -32.80 -26.37
CA ILE A 610 7.29 -33.07 -27.77
C ILE A 610 8.80 -33.28 -27.88
N ARG A 611 9.60 -32.39 -27.28
CA ARG A 611 11.06 -32.48 -27.28
C ARG A 611 11.57 -33.73 -26.56
N ILE A 612 10.98 -34.08 -25.42
CA ILE A 612 11.38 -35.27 -24.65
C ILE A 612 11.03 -36.56 -25.41
N ILE A 613 9.86 -36.64 -26.04
CA ILE A 613 9.45 -37.76 -26.89
C ILE A 613 10.40 -37.89 -28.08
N TYR A 614 10.73 -36.79 -28.75
CA TYR A 614 11.73 -36.78 -29.82
C TYR A 614 13.07 -37.37 -29.35
N ARG A 615 13.58 -36.91 -28.20
CA ARG A 615 14.82 -37.44 -27.63
C ARG A 615 14.73 -38.93 -27.31
N LEU A 616 13.60 -39.40 -26.76
CA LEU A 616 13.42 -40.82 -26.49
C LEU A 616 13.48 -41.66 -27.79
N ILE A 617 12.82 -41.19 -28.85
CA ILE A 617 12.79 -41.87 -30.15
C ILE A 617 14.18 -41.84 -30.81
N GLU A 618 14.85 -40.69 -30.79
CA GLU A 618 16.20 -40.48 -31.33
C GLU A 618 17.19 -41.54 -30.81
N PHE A 619 17.23 -41.76 -29.49
CA PHE A 619 18.12 -42.75 -28.87
C PHE A 619 17.63 -44.20 -28.99
N SER A 620 16.31 -44.42 -29.13
CA SER A 620 15.76 -45.76 -29.35
C SER A 620 16.15 -46.37 -30.71
N GLY A 621 16.34 -45.52 -31.73
CA GLY A 621 16.74 -45.94 -33.08
C GLY A 621 18.24 -46.25 -33.23
N GLY A 622 19.04 -46.06 -32.17
CA GLY A 622 20.49 -46.25 -32.19
C GLY A 622 21.27 -45.12 -32.88
N MET A 623 22.59 -45.05 -32.63
CA MET A 623 23.49 -44.01 -33.17
C MET A 623 24.11 -44.38 -34.54
N GLY A 624 23.52 -45.35 -35.24
CA GLY A 624 24.01 -45.84 -36.54
C GLY A 624 23.70 -44.86 -37.69
N LYS A 625 24.40 -45.04 -38.82
CA LYS A 625 24.16 -44.25 -40.05
C LYS A 625 22.75 -44.45 -40.62
N ASP A 626 22.07 -45.52 -40.22
CA ASP A 626 20.71 -45.86 -40.68
C ASP A 626 19.61 -45.06 -39.95
N ASN A 627 19.97 -44.29 -38.91
CA ASN A 627 19.01 -43.46 -38.18
C ASN A 627 18.85 -42.08 -38.85
N ALA A 628 17.73 -41.89 -39.55
CA ALA A 628 17.39 -40.63 -40.22
C ALA A 628 17.29 -39.42 -39.27
N LEU A 629 16.93 -39.65 -37.99
CA LEU A 629 16.76 -38.60 -36.98
C LEU A 629 18.10 -37.96 -36.58
N VAL A 630 19.18 -38.75 -36.56
CA VAL A 630 20.53 -38.29 -36.19
C VAL A 630 21.26 -37.69 -37.40
N THR A 631 20.98 -38.18 -38.61
CA THR A 631 21.69 -37.79 -39.83
C THR A 631 21.16 -36.51 -40.48
N HIS A 632 19.88 -36.17 -40.27
CA HIS A 632 19.26 -34.98 -40.86
C HIS A 632 19.00 -33.90 -39.80
N GLU A 633 19.65 -32.75 -39.94
CA GLU A 633 19.54 -31.63 -38.98
C GLU A 633 18.13 -31.05 -38.87
N VAL A 634 17.28 -31.24 -39.89
CA VAL A 634 15.90 -30.73 -39.92
C VAL A 634 15.10 -31.21 -38.71
N TYR A 635 15.26 -32.48 -38.31
CA TYR A 635 14.54 -33.04 -37.16
C TYR A 635 14.98 -32.38 -35.85
N PHE A 636 16.27 -32.14 -35.67
CA PHE A 636 16.79 -31.41 -34.52
C PHE A 636 16.18 -30.00 -34.43
N TYR A 637 16.14 -29.24 -35.52
CA TYR A 637 15.58 -27.89 -35.49
C TYR A 637 14.06 -27.90 -35.24
N LEU A 638 13.29 -28.79 -35.89
CA LEU A 638 11.83 -28.81 -35.78
C LEU A 638 11.32 -29.44 -34.49
N LEU A 639 11.99 -30.45 -33.95
CA LEU A 639 11.50 -31.26 -32.83
C LEU A 639 12.26 -31.01 -31.53
N GLU A 640 13.39 -30.30 -31.57
CA GLU A 640 14.10 -29.85 -30.37
C GLU A 640 14.17 -28.33 -30.24
N ALA A 641 14.70 -27.63 -31.24
CA ALA A 641 14.89 -26.18 -31.14
C ALA A 641 13.57 -25.40 -31.11
N VAL A 642 12.69 -25.66 -32.08
CA VAL A 642 11.42 -24.92 -32.22
C VAL A 642 10.49 -25.13 -31.00
N PRO A 643 10.25 -26.36 -30.49
CA PRO A 643 9.40 -26.55 -29.34
C PRO A 643 9.95 -25.82 -28.10
N MET A 644 11.25 -25.87 -27.85
CA MET A 644 11.84 -25.18 -26.71
C MET A 644 11.77 -23.65 -26.83
N PHE A 645 12.01 -23.12 -28.03
CA PHE A 645 11.81 -21.70 -28.31
C PHE A 645 10.36 -21.27 -28.05
N LEU A 646 9.38 -22.06 -28.50
CA LEU A 646 7.95 -21.79 -28.28
C LEU A 646 7.57 -21.88 -26.78
N ALA A 647 8.13 -22.85 -26.05
CA ALA A 647 7.95 -23.01 -24.62
C ALA A 647 8.47 -21.80 -23.83
N LEU A 648 9.57 -21.18 -24.28
CA LEU A 648 10.07 -19.93 -23.71
C LEU A 648 9.22 -18.72 -24.12
N LEU A 649 8.86 -18.65 -25.40
CA LEU A 649 8.17 -17.51 -26.00
C LEU A 649 6.78 -17.27 -25.38
N VAL A 650 6.05 -18.32 -25.03
CA VAL A 650 4.71 -18.18 -24.45
C VAL A 650 4.70 -17.34 -23.17
N PHE A 651 5.74 -17.44 -22.34
CA PHE A 651 5.86 -16.69 -21.08
C PHE A 651 6.27 -15.22 -21.29
N ASN A 652 6.74 -14.83 -22.47
CA ASN A 652 6.95 -13.42 -22.83
C ASN A 652 5.61 -12.69 -23.09
N PHE A 653 4.65 -13.40 -23.68
CA PHE A 653 3.30 -12.92 -23.90
C PHE A 653 2.48 -12.98 -22.61
N VAL A 654 2.41 -14.17 -22.01
CA VAL A 654 1.66 -14.43 -20.78
C VAL A 654 2.62 -14.50 -19.61
N HIS A 655 3.07 -13.34 -19.14
CA HIS A 655 4.08 -13.27 -18.08
C HIS A 655 3.43 -13.43 -16.68
N PRO A 656 3.76 -14.48 -15.90
CA PRO A 656 3.21 -14.71 -14.57
C PRO A 656 3.36 -13.53 -13.61
N GLY A 657 4.49 -12.82 -13.68
CA GLY A 657 4.75 -11.63 -12.86
C GLY A 657 3.90 -10.40 -13.21
N ARG A 658 3.22 -10.38 -14.37
CA ARG A 658 2.23 -9.34 -14.72
C ARG A 658 0.83 -9.68 -14.24
N ILE A 659 0.52 -10.97 -14.17
CA ILE A 659 -0.82 -11.46 -13.86
C ILE A 659 -1.00 -11.63 -12.36
N MET A 660 0.05 -12.06 -11.65
CA MET A 660 0.07 -12.13 -10.19
C MET A 660 0.75 -10.90 -9.62
N THR A 661 0.05 -9.77 -9.56
CA THR A 661 0.49 -8.54 -8.89
C THR A 661 -0.07 -8.44 -7.47
N GLY A 662 0.63 -7.73 -6.58
CA GLY A 662 0.19 -7.46 -5.20
C GLY A 662 0.99 -8.16 -4.08
N PRO A 663 0.77 -7.82 -2.79
CA PRO A 663 1.62 -8.22 -1.66
C PRO A 663 1.71 -9.73 -1.39
N HIS A 664 0.73 -10.52 -1.84
CA HIS A 664 0.72 -11.99 -1.71
C HIS A 664 1.23 -12.74 -2.95
N SER A 665 1.72 -12.03 -3.97
CA SER A 665 2.27 -12.69 -5.16
C SER A 665 3.69 -13.25 -4.94
N ASP A 666 4.38 -12.80 -3.88
CA ASP A 666 5.65 -13.38 -3.45
C ASP A 666 5.44 -14.48 -2.42
N MET A 667 5.29 -15.70 -2.91
CA MET A 667 5.29 -16.90 -2.07
C MET A 667 6.58 -16.96 -1.23
N PRO A 668 6.47 -17.18 0.10
CA PRO A 668 7.61 -17.37 0.98
C PRO A 668 8.44 -18.60 0.57
N GLY A 669 9.76 -18.50 0.64
CA GLY A 669 10.65 -19.61 0.28
C GLY A 669 10.46 -20.83 1.19
N LEU A 670 10.75 -22.03 0.68
CA LEU A 670 10.59 -23.30 1.41
C LEU A 670 11.24 -23.27 2.79
N PHE A 671 12.46 -22.73 2.90
CA PHE A 671 13.19 -22.63 4.16
C PHE A 671 12.49 -21.75 5.19
N SER A 672 11.86 -20.64 4.75
CA SER A 672 11.09 -19.77 5.64
C SER A 672 9.80 -20.44 6.14
N LEU A 673 9.15 -21.26 5.31
CA LEU A 673 7.97 -22.02 5.72
C LEU A 673 8.33 -23.12 6.73
N ILE A 674 9.46 -23.80 6.52
CA ILE A 674 9.97 -24.81 7.47
C ILE A 674 10.33 -24.14 8.79
N LYS A 675 11.05 -23.00 8.76
CA LYS A 675 11.39 -22.22 9.96
C LYS A 675 10.14 -21.77 10.73
N ASN A 676 9.13 -21.25 10.04
CA ASN A 676 7.88 -20.82 10.67
C ASN A 676 7.10 -22.00 11.27
N LYS A 677 7.10 -23.16 10.60
CA LYS A 677 6.42 -24.37 11.10
C LYS A 677 7.14 -24.91 12.35
N LEU A 678 8.47 -24.93 12.35
CA LEU A 678 9.30 -25.29 13.50
C LEU A 678 9.10 -24.32 14.68
N SER A 679 9.09 -23.01 14.42
CA SER A 679 8.85 -22.00 15.45
C SER A 679 7.44 -22.10 16.04
N ARG A 680 6.43 -22.43 15.23
CA ARG A 680 5.05 -22.61 15.69
C ARG A 680 4.87 -23.90 16.49
N ASN A 681 5.58 -24.98 16.14
CA ASN A 681 5.59 -26.21 16.93
C ASN A 681 6.28 -26.00 18.28
N LYS A 682 7.45 -25.32 18.31
CA LYS A 682 8.10 -24.90 19.57
C LYS A 682 7.21 -24.01 20.42
N GLY A 683 6.47 -23.09 19.80
CA GLY A 683 5.52 -22.23 20.51
C GLY A 683 4.31 -22.99 21.07
N LYS A 684 3.92 -24.12 20.46
CA LYS A 684 2.88 -25.01 21.01
C LYS A 684 3.40 -25.86 22.17
N GLU A 685 4.59 -26.44 22.05
CA GLU A 685 5.25 -27.15 23.15
C GLU A 685 5.38 -26.24 24.39
N LEU A 686 5.81 -24.99 24.21
CA LEU A 686 5.91 -24.02 25.31
C LEU A 686 4.56 -23.59 25.92
N LEU A 687 3.45 -23.73 25.18
CA LEU A 687 2.11 -23.43 25.70
C LEU A 687 1.52 -24.64 26.42
N ASP A 688 1.78 -25.86 25.93
CA ASP A 688 1.39 -27.10 26.59
C ASP A 688 2.17 -27.27 27.91
N ASP A 689 3.49 -27.04 27.93
CA ASP A 689 4.33 -27.04 29.15
C ASP A 689 3.82 -26.06 30.20
N ARG A 690 3.39 -24.87 29.76
CA ARG A 690 2.87 -23.82 30.66
C ARG A 690 1.47 -24.17 31.19
N SER A 691 0.68 -24.88 30.40
CA SER A 691 -0.63 -25.37 30.83
C SER A 691 -0.50 -26.49 31.87
N ASP A 692 0.48 -27.39 31.71
CA ASP A 692 0.77 -28.45 32.68
C ASP A 692 1.31 -27.84 33.99
N SER A 693 2.18 -26.83 33.89
CA SER A 693 2.65 -26.06 35.05
C SER A 693 1.50 -25.40 35.83
N ASP A 694 0.51 -24.83 35.12
CA ASP A 694 -0.66 -24.18 35.73
C ASP A 694 -1.65 -25.20 36.35
N VAL A 695 -1.67 -26.44 35.86
CA VAL A 695 -2.46 -27.55 36.43
C VAL A 695 -1.81 -28.06 37.72
N GLU A 696 -0.48 -28.24 37.74
CA GLU A 696 0.27 -28.62 38.95
C GLU A 696 0.10 -27.56 40.06
N LEU A 697 0.23 -26.26 39.73
CA LEU A 697 0.03 -25.15 40.67
C LEU A 697 -1.41 -25.05 41.21
N ARG A 698 -2.40 -25.58 40.51
CA ARG A 698 -3.79 -25.68 40.98
C ARG A 698 -4.01 -26.87 41.90
N GLN A 699 -3.33 -28.00 41.65
CA GLN A 699 -3.36 -29.16 42.54
C GLN A 699 -2.66 -28.88 43.87
N GLU A 700 -1.53 -28.16 43.88
CA GLU A 700 -0.85 -27.74 45.12
C GLU A 700 -1.71 -26.82 45.99
N ARG A 701 -2.57 -25.97 45.40
CA ARG A 701 -3.48 -25.09 46.15
C ARG A 701 -4.71 -25.80 46.72
N GLN A 702 -5.01 -27.04 46.30
CA GLN A 702 -6.15 -27.81 46.79
C GLN A 702 -5.80 -28.79 47.90
N MET A 703 -4.53 -28.90 48.33
CA MET A 703 -4.18 -29.68 49.51
C MET A 703 -4.53 -28.90 50.81
N PRO A 704 -5.37 -29.46 51.71
CA PRO A 704 -5.66 -28.82 52.98
C PRO A 704 -4.42 -28.82 53.89
N ARG A 705 -4.02 -27.63 54.36
CA ARG A 705 -2.98 -27.48 55.39
C ARG A 705 -3.45 -28.18 56.66
N ALA A 706 -2.80 -29.29 57.03
CA ALA A 706 -3.01 -29.95 58.31
C ALA A 706 -2.64 -28.99 59.45
N ALA A 707 -3.64 -28.63 60.26
CA ALA A 707 -3.47 -27.81 61.44
C ALA A 707 -2.77 -28.61 62.54
N GLY A 708 -1.67 -28.08 63.05
CA GLY A 708 -0.98 -28.62 64.22
C GLY A 708 -1.85 -28.51 65.47
N HIS A 709 -2.06 -29.65 66.13
CA HIS A 709 -2.56 -29.69 67.50
C HIS A 709 -1.39 -29.62 68.48
N TYR A 710 -1.41 -28.57 69.29
CA TYR A 710 -0.55 -28.32 70.43
C TYR A 710 -1.15 -29.07 71.63
N SER A 711 -0.38 -29.95 72.29
CA SER A 711 -0.73 -30.48 73.61
C SER A 711 0.43 -30.24 74.57
N ASP A 712 0.24 -29.29 75.47
CA ASP A 712 1.08 -29.06 76.64
C ASP A 712 0.92 -30.21 77.66
N SER A 713 2.03 -30.66 78.24
CA SER A 713 2.06 -31.00 79.67
C SER A 713 3.49 -31.01 80.21
N PRO A 714 3.72 -30.54 81.46
CA PRO A 714 5.04 -30.21 81.99
C PRO A 714 5.68 -31.37 82.77
N ALA A 715 7.00 -31.30 82.94
CA ALA A 715 7.80 -32.25 83.70
C ALA A 715 7.50 -32.22 85.22
N ARG A 716 7.39 -33.40 85.86
CA ARG A 716 8.32 -33.91 86.88
C ARG A 716 7.87 -35.24 87.51
N ALA A 717 8.83 -36.17 87.52
CA ALA A 717 9.07 -37.36 88.39
C ALA A 717 9.18 -38.65 87.59
#